data_AF-A0A7Y1XC25-F1
#
_entry.id   AF-A0A7Y1XC25-F1
#
_cell.length_a   1.000
_cell.length_b   1.000
_cell.length_c   1.000
_cell.angle_alpha   90.00
_cell.angle_beta   90.00
_cell.angle_gamma   90.00
#
_symmetry.space_group_name_H-M   'P 1'
#
loop_
_entity.id
_entity.type
_entity.pdbx_description
1 polymer ?
#
loop_
_entity_poly.entity_id
_entity_poly.type
_entity_poly.pdbx_seq_one_letter_code
_entity_poly.pdbx_strand_id
1 'polypeptide(L)'
;MHTRTAPTFAALATALAVLLVVSAPALAQIPDEPSGYLTDAGDVVVNDASVEAAIARVVDATGSQIAVVTTNDTAGMSSQEFARDIGERWAVGGTTEETTGQGVVVLVNLADRETWVELGNGFDGFPRDLADIAAAGDGFFANGDFDGGLIAIISRLEEGLVLYGQGVTPTPVDPGPDPGPDPGPIDQPVPTPADQGGGLATGLGVITAIGLGVGGVALVSWRRRERDEVVAARTELVDGELERLRVSGAELPTITEYLIPASTSPEPITVFDAETALNAFIAGTPISEQVAQALWSSGLIEVIDADRLAEETEVPLELAASGEAELTDEGVQAVAKAALEVDTGDNETFDVRLIELRTLVDSQRPHRVASARKRVGQQILDQLHETPVGRAIISDRGERFIKAVPTFKSDASLEDAVAALEDAYQVADAKVHRLEALYELLPDTAARPAVAAALADLDDDTTSSAASYEKVRTELDHLGSSLKRDGLDLDALAALLLLNHNETDISNFVTAYRKNRSNGLDPNQSTEYALAGLSSQKQIKAIRRHADRLGLPISIAAAMMRSRANAFDVYENLLKELVNHGVEGDARRSIAGVLAISLEPAQAMRRWLEARAALADLGLNGTYADIAAAFGASDPRGPRAFALAYA
;
A
#
# COMPACT_ATOMS: atom_id res chain seq x y z
N MET A 1 -83.43 -10.96 -8.82
CA MET A 1 -82.08 -11.56 -8.84
C MET A 1 -81.69 -11.83 -10.28
N HIS A 2 -80.68 -11.15 -10.81
CA HIS A 2 -80.01 -11.49 -12.07
C HIS A 2 -78.50 -11.38 -11.86
N THR A 3 -77.78 -12.36 -12.41
CA THR A 3 -76.35 -12.66 -12.29
C THR A 3 -75.51 -11.89 -13.32
N ARG A 4 -74.28 -11.49 -12.95
CA ARG A 4 -73.23 -10.89 -13.80
C ARG A 4 -71.83 -11.27 -13.26
N THR A 5 -71.02 -12.02 -14.01
CA THR A 5 -69.82 -11.65 -14.85
C THR A 5 -68.48 -11.59 -14.10
N ALA A 6 -67.48 -12.38 -14.57
CA ALA A 6 -66.11 -11.94 -14.98
C ALA A 6 -65.07 -13.10 -14.99
N PRO A 7 -64.42 -13.41 -16.14
CA PRO A 7 -63.15 -14.11 -16.19
C PRO A 7 -62.10 -13.27 -16.94
N THR A 8 -61.73 -12.11 -16.40
CA THR A 8 -60.63 -11.26 -16.91
C THR A 8 -59.56 -10.95 -15.86
N PHE A 9 -59.86 -11.19 -14.58
CA PHE A 9 -58.92 -11.01 -13.47
C PHE A 9 -57.89 -12.14 -13.32
N ALA A 10 -58.22 -13.35 -13.77
CA ALA A 10 -57.34 -14.51 -13.58
C ALA A 10 -56.08 -14.43 -14.45
N ALA A 11 -56.19 -14.00 -15.71
CA ALA A 11 -55.06 -13.93 -16.64
C ALA A 11 -54.07 -12.80 -16.31
N LEU A 12 -54.55 -11.68 -15.75
CA LEU A 12 -53.71 -10.55 -15.33
C LEU A 12 -52.93 -10.88 -14.05
N ALA A 13 -53.53 -11.65 -13.14
CA ALA A 13 -52.87 -12.11 -11.92
C ALA A 13 -51.76 -13.14 -12.22
N THR A 14 -51.89 -13.96 -13.26
CA THR A 14 -50.85 -14.94 -13.64
C THR A 14 -49.67 -14.27 -14.34
N ALA A 15 -49.91 -13.23 -15.16
CA ALA A 15 -48.84 -12.47 -15.80
C ALA A 15 -48.03 -11.63 -14.79
N LEU A 16 -48.69 -11.08 -13.76
CA LEU A 16 -48.04 -10.34 -12.67
C LEU A 16 -47.23 -11.26 -11.75
N ALA A 17 -47.69 -12.50 -11.52
CA ALA A 17 -46.96 -13.50 -10.73
C ALA A 17 -45.72 -14.06 -11.44
N VAL A 18 -45.71 -14.10 -12.78
CA VAL A 18 -44.53 -14.51 -13.56
C VAL A 18 -43.53 -13.35 -13.70
N LEU A 19 -43.99 -12.10 -13.73
CA LEU A 19 -43.12 -10.92 -13.76
C LEU A 19 -42.43 -10.66 -12.40
N LEU A 20 -43.08 -11.01 -11.28
CA LEU A 20 -42.52 -10.88 -9.93
C LEU A 20 -41.42 -11.92 -9.59
N VAL A 21 -41.26 -12.97 -10.39
CA VAL A 21 -40.22 -13.99 -10.17
C VAL A 21 -38.91 -13.65 -10.91
N VAL A 22 -38.88 -12.61 -11.75
CA VAL A 22 -37.70 -12.23 -12.54
C VAL A 22 -36.98 -10.98 -11.98
N SER A 23 -37.44 -10.43 -10.85
CA SER A 23 -36.83 -9.26 -10.21
C SER A 23 -36.60 -9.45 -8.71
N ALA A 24 -36.01 -10.59 -8.33
CA ALA A 24 -35.22 -10.60 -7.12
C ALA A 24 -33.91 -9.87 -7.45
N PRO A 25 -33.44 -8.89 -6.64
CA PRO A 25 -32.02 -8.58 -6.69
C PRO A 25 -31.32 -9.90 -6.43
N ALA A 26 -30.43 -10.30 -7.33
CA ALA A 26 -29.47 -11.33 -6.97
C ALA A 26 -28.69 -10.73 -5.80
N LEU A 27 -29.06 -11.09 -4.57
CA LEU A 27 -28.09 -11.11 -3.48
C LEU A 27 -26.98 -11.99 -4.04
N ALA A 28 -25.89 -11.36 -4.46
CA ALA A 28 -24.74 -12.05 -4.99
C ALA A 28 -24.21 -12.91 -3.84
N GLN A 29 -24.66 -14.16 -3.80
CA GLN A 29 -24.08 -15.16 -2.93
C GLN A 29 -22.65 -15.33 -3.41
N ILE A 30 -21.70 -15.21 -2.48
CA ILE A 30 -20.29 -15.54 -2.74
C ILE A 30 -20.26 -16.93 -3.40
N PRO A 31 -19.67 -17.07 -4.60
CA PRO A 31 -19.69 -18.33 -5.33
C PRO A 31 -18.95 -19.43 -4.55
N ASP A 32 -19.30 -20.68 -4.83
CA ASP A 32 -18.64 -21.85 -4.22
C ASP A 32 -17.16 -21.95 -4.61
N GLU A 33 -16.76 -21.35 -5.73
CA GLU A 33 -15.38 -21.25 -6.21
C GLU A 33 -15.03 -19.81 -6.60
N PRO A 34 -13.77 -19.36 -6.40
CA PRO A 34 -13.35 -18.02 -6.79
C PRO A 34 -13.28 -17.86 -8.32
N SER A 35 -13.70 -16.70 -8.83
CA SER A 35 -13.64 -16.34 -10.25
C SER A 35 -12.30 -15.72 -10.69
N GLY A 36 -11.42 -15.40 -9.73
CA GLY A 36 -10.18 -14.65 -9.88
C GLY A 36 -9.58 -14.37 -8.50
N TYR A 37 -8.65 -13.42 -8.38
CA TYR A 37 -8.17 -13.00 -7.07
C TYR A 37 -9.16 -12.06 -6.38
N LEU A 38 -10.01 -11.36 -7.15
CA LEU A 38 -11.07 -10.48 -6.67
C LEU A 38 -12.45 -11.12 -6.91
N THR A 39 -13.30 -11.05 -5.89
CA THR A 39 -14.73 -11.34 -5.98
C THR A 39 -15.51 -10.12 -5.50
N ASP A 40 -15.98 -9.29 -6.44
CA ASP A 40 -16.79 -8.12 -6.13
C ASP A 40 -18.29 -8.49 -6.06
N ALA A 41 -18.74 -9.07 -4.94
CA ALA A 41 -20.16 -9.37 -4.74
C ALA A 41 -20.94 -8.13 -4.26
N GLY A 42 -20.23 -7.06 -3.91
CA GLY A 42 -20.80 -5.76 -3.59
C GLY A 42 -21.19 -4.89 -4.79
N ASP A 43 -20.62 -5.17 -5.97
CA ASP A 43 -20.69 -4.34 -7.18
C ASP A 43 -20.24 -2.90 -6.89
N VAL A 44 -19.11 -2.77 -6.18
CA VAL A 44 -18.55 -1.49 -5.71
C VAL A 44 -17.21 -1.15 -6.35
N VAL A 45 -16.56 -2.10 -7.02
CA VAL A 45 -15.27 -1.91 -7.68
C VAL A 45 -15.52 -1.47 -9.12
N VAL A 46 -14.91 -0.36 -9.52
CA VAL A 46 -15.14 0.24 -10.85
C VAL A 46 -14.22 -0.38 -11.89
N ASN A 47 -13.00 -0.75 -11.50
CA ASN A 47 -11.96 -1.28 -12.38
C ASN A 47 -11.35 -2.57 -11.81
N ASP A 48 -12.14 -3.65 -11.84
CA ASP A 48 -11.74 -5.01 -11.44
C ASP A 48 -10.38 -5.41 -12.02
N ALA A 49 -10.13 -5.10 -13.29
CA ALA A 49 -8.89 -5.48 -13.97
C ALA A 49 -7.65 -4.83 -13.35
N SER A 50 -7.76 -3.60 -12.85
CA SER A 50 -6.66 -2.90 -12.17
C SER A 50 -6.37 -3.51 -10.79
N VAL A 51 -7.42 -3.81 -10.03
CA VAL A 51 -7.31 -4.42 -8.70
C VAL A 51 -6.79 -5.86 -8.83
N GLU A 52 -7.32 -6.66 -9.74
CA GLU A 52 -6.83 -8.01 -10.08
C GLU A 52 -5.34 -7.99 -10.47
N ALA A 53 -4.93 -7.04 -11.32
CA ALA A 53 -3.53 -6.90 -11.69
C ALA A 53 -2.63 -6.52 -10.51
N ALA A 54 -3.13 -5.72 -9.57
CA ALA A 54 -2.41 -5.40 -8.34
C ALA A 54 -2.22 -6.64 -7.45
N ILE A 55 -3.28 -7.42 -7.23
CA ILE A 55 -3.22 -8.65 -6.43
C ILE A 55 -2.27 -9.65 -7.09
N ALA A 56 -2.39 -9.86 -8.40
CA ALA A 56 -1.55 -10.78 -9.16
C ALA A 56 -0.05 -10.47 -9.01
N ARG A 57 0.34 -9.19 -9.02
CA ARG A 57 1.74 -8.79 -8.79
C ARG A 57 2.26 -9.24 -7.42
N VAL A 58 1.45 -9.08 -6.37
CA VAL A 58 1.84 -9.48 -5.01
C VAL A 58 1.94 -11.00 -4.89
N VAL A 59 0.99 -11.71 -5.48
CA VAL A 59 1.00 -13.18 -5.54
C VAL A 59 2.25 -13.69 -6.25
N ASP A 60 2.58 -13.12 -7.41
CA ASP A 60 3.78 -13.48 -8.19
C ASP A 60 5.08 -13.15 -7.45
N ALA A 61 5.12 -12.04 -6.71
CA ALA A 61 6.32 -11.58 -5.99
C ALA A 61 6.60 -12.39 -4.71
N THR A 62 5.54 -12.80 -4.00
CA THR A 62 5.64 -13.38 -2.65
C THR A 62 5.38 -14.88 -2.62
N GLY A 63 4.76 -15.44 -3.66
CA GLY A 63 4.30 -16.83 -3.71
C GLY A 63 3.08 -17.12 -2.82
N SER A 64 2.56 -16.11 -2.10
CA SER A 64 1.38 -16.22 -1.24
C SER A 64 0.11 -16.15 -2.07
N GLN A 65 -0.92 -16.90 -1.71
CA GLN A 65 -2.23 -16.81 -2.37
C GLN A 65 -3.09 -15.75 -1.69
N ILE A 66 -3.70 -14.87 -2.47
CA ILE A 66 -4.52 -13.77 -1.96
C ILE A 66 -5.90 -13.86 -2.60
N ALA A 67 -6.94 -13.81 -1.77
CA ALA A 67 -8.32 -13.66 -2.19
C ALA A 67 -8.89 -12.37 -1.58
N VAL A 68 -9.46 -11.52 -2.42
CA VAL A 68 -10.12 -10.27 -2.02
C VAL A 68 -11.61 -10.40 -2.31
N VAL A 69 -12.44 -10.13 -1.31
CA VAL A 69 -13.89 -10.29 -1.40
C VAL A 69 -14.59 -9.05 -0.87
N THR A 70 -15.47 -8.46 -1.67
CA THR A 70 -16.42 -7.45 -1.19
C THR A 70 -17.79 -8.11 -1.06
N THR A 71 -18.54 -7.82 0.01
CA THR A 71 -19.90 -8.35 0.19
C THR A 71 -20.77 -7.44 1.03
N ASN A 72 -22.08 -7.52 0.81
CA ASN A 72 -23.10 -6.91 1.66
C ASN A 72 -23.75 -7.92 2.63
N ASP A 73 -23.39 -9.20 2.54
CA ASP A 73 -24.01 -10.27 3.33
C ASP A 73 -22.96 -11.31 3.73
N THR A 74 -22.78 -11.49 5.04
CA THR A 74 -21.92 -12.52 5.65
C THR A 74 -22.71 -13.73 6.15
N ALA A 75 -23.98 -13.86 5.74
CA ALA A 75 -24.90 -14.90 6.18
C ALA A 75 -25.08 -14.98 7.70
N GLY A 76 -24.92 -13.85 8.40
CA GLY A 76 -25.04 -13.73 9.86
C GLY A 76 -23.79 -14.13 10.65
N MET A 77 -22.66 -14.38 9.97
CA MET A 77 -21.34 -14.56 10.59
C MET A 77 -20.66 -13.20 10.85
N SER A 78 -19.76 -13.14 11.82
CA SER A 78 -18.83 -11.99 11.92
C SER A 78 -17.89 -11.93 10.70
N SER A 79 -17.35 -10.75 10.39
CA SER A 79 -16.42 -10.57 9.26
C SER A 79 -15.20 -11.50 9.37
N GLN A 80 -14.70 -11.73 10.58
CA GLN A 80 -13.65 -12.71 10.86
C GLN A 80 -14.06 -14.15 10.52
N GLU A 81 -15.20 -14.60 11.05
CA GLU A 81 -15.69 -15.96 10.81
C GLU A 81 -15.96 -16.21 9.33
N PHE A 82 -16.51 -15.21 8.65
CA PHE A 82 -16.82 -15.28 7.23
C PHE A 82 -15.55 -15.29 6.36
N ALA A 83 -14.56 -14.43 6.66
CA ALA A 83 -13.26 -14.43 5.96
C ALA A 83 -12.54 -15.78 6.10
N ARG A 84 -12.55 -16.36 7.31
CA ARG A 84 -11.98 -17.69 7.57
C ARG A 84 -12.74 -18.79 6.81
N ASP A 85 -14.07 -18.77 6.83
CA ASP A 85 -14.90 -19.72 6.09
C ASP A 85 -14.62 -19.66 4.57
N ILE A 86 -14.46 -18.46 4.01
CA ILE A 86 -14.02 -18.27 2.62
C ILE A 86 -12.65 -18.91 2.38
N GLY A 87 -11.68 -18.62 3.25
CA GLY A 87 -10.32 -19.18 3.15
C GLY A 87 -10.30 -20.71 3.15
N GLU A 88 -11.11 -21.32 4.01
CA GLU A 88 -11.28 -22.78 4.10
C GLU A 88 -11.99 -23.37 2.88
N ARG A 89 -13.14 -22.79 2.48
CA ARG A 89 -13.95 -23.28 1.35
C ARG A 89 -13.20 -23.19 0.02
N TRP A 90 -12.49 -22.08 -0.20
CA TRP A 90 -11.74 -21.85 -1.44
C TRP A 90 -10.31 -22.40 -1.39
N ALA A 91 -9.90 -22.96 -0.24
CA ALA A 91 -8.55 -23.46 0.00
C ALA A 91 -7.46 -22.43 -0.37
N VAL A 92 -7.67 -21.17 0.06
CA VAL A 92 -6.73 -20.07 -0.17
C VAL A 92 -5.43 -20.38 0.57
N GLY A 93 -4.32 -20.52 -0.16
CA GLY A 93 -3.04 -21.05 0.32
C GLY A 93 -2.62 -22.35 -0.38
N GLY A 94 -3.51 -22.94 -1.19
CA GLY A 94 -3.19 -24.14 -1.97
C GLY A 94 -2.98 -25.39 -1.12
N THR A 95 -3.01 -26.54 -1.78
CA THR A 95 -2.93 -27.87 -1.14
C THR A 95 -1.57 -28.54 -1.34
N THR A 96 -0.59 -27.82 -1.85
CA THR A 96 0.76 -28.31 -2.14
C THR A 96 1.71 -28.05 -0.98
N GLU A 97 2.64 -28.97 -0.72
CA GLU A 97 3.57 -28.93 0.42
C GLU A 97 4.37 -27.61 0.53
N GLU A 98 4.58 -26.91 -0.59
CA GLU A 98 5.33 -25.64 -0.68
C GLU A 98 4.50 -24.38 -0.40
N THR A 99 3.18 -24.41 -0.54
CA THR A 99 2.29 -23.24 -0.34
C THR A 99 1.30 -23.43 0.80
N THR A 100 1.12 -24.66 1.30
CA THR A 100 0.10 -25.04 2.27
C THR A 100 0.09 -24.09 3.47
N GLY A 101 -1.03 -23.36 3.64
CA GLY A 101 -1.23 -22.41 4.73
C GLY A 101 -0.77 -20.97 4.45
N GLN A 102 -0.16 -20.68 3.29
CA GLN A 102 0.23 -19.32 2.87
C GLN A 102 -0.89 -18.61 2.09
N GLY A 103 -2.10 -18.64 2.65
CA GLY A 103 -3.28 -17.96 2.10
C GLY A 103 -3.62 -16.69 2.88
N VAL A 104 -4.05 -15.65 2.18
CA VAL A 104 -4.57 -14.42 2.78
C VAL A 104 -5.94 -14.14 2.21
N VAL A 105 -6.90 -13.84 3.07
CA VAL A 105 -8.23 -13.39 2.69
C VAL A 105 -8.43 -11.96 3.17
N VAL A 106 -8.74 -11.05 2.25
CA VAL A 106 -9.18 -9.69 2.55
C VAL A 106 -10.68 -9.62 2.30
N LEU A 107 -11.46 -9.35 3.34
CA LEU A 107 -12.90 -9.19 3.28
C LEU A 107 -13.28 -7.74 3.53
N VAL A 108 -14.06 -7.15 2.62
CA VAL A 108 -14.72 -5.86 2.81
C VAL A 108 -16.21 -6.12 3.00
N ASN A 109 -16.67 -6.04 4.24
CA ASN A 109 -18.08 -6.14 4.60
C ASN A 109 -18.72 -4.75 4.53
N LEU A 110 -19.43 -4.50 3.44
CA LEU A 110 -20.05 -3.23 3.12
C LEU A 110 -21.23 -2.90 4.04
N ALA A 111 -21.93 -3.92 4.55
CA ALA A 111 -23.09 -3.75 5.43
C ALA A 111 -22.66 -3.26 6.82
N ASP A 112 -21.62 -3.88 7.39
CA ASP A 112 -21.10 -3.51 8.71
C ASP A 112 -20.00 -2.44 8.65
N ARG A 113 -19.59 -2.05 7.42
CA ARG A 113 -18.47 -1.11 7.15
C ARG A 113 -17.19 -1.54 7.85
N GLU A 114 -16.91 -2.83 7.77
CA GLU A 114 -15.76 -3.47 8.40
C GLU A 114 -14.89 -4.12 7.34
N THR A 115 -13.58 -3.91 7.46
CA THR A 115 -12.58 -4.62 6.66
C THR A 115 -11.86 -5.61 7.57
N TRP A 116 -11.77 -6.86 7.14
CA TRP A 116 -11.06 -7.91 7.87
C TRP A 116 -9.98 -8.54 6.99
N VAL A 117 -8.83 -8.82 7.60
CA VAL A 117 -7.73 -9.55 6.95
C VAL A 117 -7.48 -10.82 7.75
N GLU A 118 -7.65 -11.98 7.10
CA GLU A 118 -7.40 -13.29 7.70
C GLU A 118 -6.15 -13.90 7.05
N LEU A 119 -5.21 -14.33 7.89
CA LEU A 119 -4.02 -15.08 7.46
C LEU A 119 -4.23 -16.58 7.68
N GLY A 120 -3.74 -17.38 6.74
CA GLY A 120 -3.64 -18.82 6.89
C GLY A 120 -2.56 -19.22 7.90
N ASN A 121 -2.64 -20.48 8.35
CA ASN A 121 -1.76 -21.04 9.40
C ASN A 121 -0.26 -21.06 9.04
N GLY A 122 0.12 -20.75 7.80
CA GLY A 122 1.49 -20.69 7.32
C GLY A 122 2.21 -19.37 7.63
N PHE A 123 1.55 -18.38 8.24
CA PHE A 123 2.10 -17.05 8.57
C PHE A 123 2.41 -16.86 10.07
N ASP A 124 3.13 -17.80 10.69
CA ASP A 124 3.50 -17.69 12.10
C ASP A 124 4.50 -16.54 12.34
N GLY A 125 4.13 -15.58 13.19
CA GLY A 125 4.94 -14.39 13.47
C GLY A 125 4.94 -13.33 12.37
N PHE A 126 3.82 -13.15 11.66
CA PHE A 126 3.67 -12.10 10.64
C PHE A 126 4.06 -10.70 11.19
N PRO A 127 4.89 -9.92 10.49
CA PRO A 127 5.59 -8.75 11.07
C PRO A 127 4.78 -7.47 11.14
N ARG A 128 3.52 -7.47 10.73
CA ARG A 128 2.66 -6.28 10.66
C ARG A 128 1.31 -6.56 11.32
N ASP A 129 0.73 -5.53 11.91
CA ASP A 129 -0.62 -5.59 12.45
C ASP A 129 -1.64 -5.71 11.30
N LEU A 130 -2.54 -6.69 11.38
CA LEU A 130 -3.57 -6.92 10.39
C LEU A 130 -4.66 -5.85 10.44
N ALA A 131 -4.89 -5.25 11.60
CA ALA A 131 -5.81 -4.12 11.74
C ALA A 131 -5.28 -2.88 11.00
N ASP A 132 -3.97 -2.62 11.08
CA ASP A 132 -3.33 -1.52 10.33
C ASP A 132 -3.38 -1.75 8.81
N ILE A 133 -3.24 -3.00 8.36
CA ILE A 133 -3.37 -3.36 6.94
C ILE A 133 -4.81 -3.15 6.48
N ALA A 134 -5.80 -3.60 7.26
CA ALA A 134 -7.21 -3.39 6.95
C ALA A 134 -7.56 -1.90 6.90
N ALA A 135 -7.08 -1.12 7.87
CA ALA A 135 -7.34 0.31 8.00
C ALA A 135 -6.72 1.17 6.88
N ALA A 136 -5.78 0.62 6.11
CA ALA A 136 -5.16 1.33 4.98
C ALA A 136 -6.18 1.76 3.91
N GLY A 137 -7.30 1.02 3.79
CA GLY A 137 -8.38 1.33 2.86
C GLY A 137 -9.41 2.34 3.39
N ASP A 138 -9.47 2.58 4.71
CA ASP A 138 -10.59 3.27 5.35
C ASP A 138 -10.82 4.69 4.81
N GLY A 139 -9.72 5.44 4.60
CA GLY A 139 -9.79 6.78 4.03
C GLY A 139 -10.35 6.79 2.60
N PHE A 140 -10.00 5.79 1.79
CA PHE A 140 -10.49 5.64 0.43
C PHE A 140 -11.95 5.16 0.40
N PHE A 141 -12.32 4.19 1.25
CA PHE A 141 -13.69 3.70 1.38
C PHE A 141 -14.65 4.77 1.88
N ALA A 142 -14.23 5.60 2.84
CA ALA A 142 -14.98 6.79 3.25
C ALA A 142 -15.22 7.76 2.08
N ASN A 143 -14.25 7.82 1.16
CA ASN A 143 -14.28 8.57 -0.10
C ASN A 143 -14.86 7.76 -1.28
N GLY A 144 -15.43 6.57 -1.04
CA GLY A 144 -16.16 5.77 -2.05
C GLY A 144 -15.25 5.26 -3.17
N ASP A 145 -13.94 5.40 -2.98
CA ASP A 145 -12.92 4.89 -3.88
C ASP A 145 -12.54 3.48 -3.42
N PHE A 146 -13.36 2.50 -3.81
CA PHE A 146 -13.13 1.11 -3.43
C PHE A 146 -11.90 0.52 -4.15
N ASP A 147 -11.67 0.90 -5.41
CA ASP A 147 -10.47 0.57 -6.16
C ASP A 147 -9.20 1.02 -5.44
N GLY A 148 -9.13 2.30 -5.07
CA GLY A 148 -7.99 2.89 -4.35
C GLY A 148 -7.81 2.28 -2.96
N GLY A 149 -8.91 2.04 -2.23
CA GLY A 149 -8.87 1.43 -0.91
C GLY A 149 -8.36 -0.02 -0.92
N LEU A 150 -8.83 -0.83 -1.87
CA LEU A 150 -8.32 -2.19 -2.06
C LEU A 150 -6.85 -2.18 -2.45
N ILE A 151 -6.42 -1.30 -3.37
CA ILE A 151 -5.01 -1.16 -3.76
C ILE A 151 -4.13 -0.76 -2.57
N ALA A 152 -4.62 0.13 -1.69
CA ALA A 152 -3.89 0.54 -0.49
C ALA A 152 -3.70 -0.63 0.50
N ILE A 153 -4.76 -1.41 0.73
CA ILE A 153 -4.70 -2.63 1.57
C ILE A 153 -3.72 -3.64 0.97
N ILE A 154 -3.82 -3.92 -0.33
CA ILE A 154 -2.94 -4.87 -1.05
C ILE A 154 -1.48 -4.44 -0.95
N SER A 155 -1.21 -3.14 -1.06
CA SER A 155 0.15 -2.58 -0.97
C SER A 155 0.74 -2.73 0.44
N ARG A 156 -0.05 -2.50 1.49
CA ARG A 156 0.37 -2.73 2.89
C ARG A 156 0.54 -4.21 3.21
N LEU A 157 -0.29 -5.06 2.61
CA LEU A 157 -0.16 -6.51 2.70
C LEU A 157 1.12 -6.99 2.02
N GLU A 158 1.45 -6.47 0.83
CA GLU A 158 2.70 -6.76 0.11
C GLU A 158 3.92 -6.47 0.97
N GLU A 159 3.99 -5.29 1.61
CA GLU A 159 5.07 -4.96 2.54
C GLU A 159 5.24 -6.02 3.63
N GLY A 160 4.13 -6.43 4.27
CA GLY A 160 4.15 -7.44 5.32
C GLY A 160 4.60 -8.82 4.81
N LEU A 161 4.11 -9.25 3.65
CA LEU A 161 4.46 -10.53 3.03
C LEU A 161 5.93 -10.57 2.57
N VAL A 162 6.45 -9.47 2.03
CA VAL A 162 7.87 -9.36 1.65
C VAL A 162 8.76 -9.44 2.89
N LEU A 163 8.42 -8.73 3.97
CA LEU A 163 9.15 -8.79 5.24
C LEU A 163 9.09 -10.20 5.86
N TYR A 164 7.93 -10.84 5.78
CA TYR A 164 7.73 -12.22 6.23
C TYR A 164 8.62 -13.20 5.45
N GLY A 165 8.65 -13.11 4.12
CA GLY A 165 9.51 -13.93 3.26
C GLY A 165 11.02 -13.71 3.51
N GLN A 166 11.39 -12.57 4.09
CA GLN A 166 12.75 -12.26 4.53
C GLN A 166 13.08 -12.77 5.95
N GLY A 167 12.13 -13.37 6.65
CA GLY A 167 12.30 -13.92 8.00
C GLY A 167 12.34 -12.86 9.10
N VAL A 168 11.75 -11.68 8.87
CA VAL A 168 11.59 -10.63 9.88
C VAL A 168 10.39 -10.98 10.75
N THR A 169 10.59 -11.17 12.06
CA THR A 169 9.50 -11.41 13.02
C THR A 169 9.38 -10.25 14.02
N PRO A 170 8.18 -9.96 14.54
CA PRO A 170 7.98 -8.88 15.49
C PRO A 170 8.66 -9.20 16.83
N THR A 171 9.36 -8.22 17.40
CA THR A 171 9.86 -8.28 18.78
C THR A 171 8.69 -8.36 19.76
N PRO A 172 8.62 -9.36 20.66
CA PRO A 172 7.52 -9.49 21.60
C PRO A 172 7.45 -8.29 22.57
N VAL A 173 6.33 -7.57 22.54
CA VAL A 173 5.91 -6.68 23.63
C VAL A 173 5.07 -7.53 24.59
N ASP A 174 5.50 -7.62 25.84
CA ASP A 174 4.86 -8.40 26.91
C ASP A 174 3.56 -7.74 27.38
N PRO A 175 2.36 -8.31 27.13
CA PRO A 175 1.12 -7.83 27.71
C PRO A 175 0.89 -8.53 29.06
N GLY A 176 0.70 -7.73 30.12
CA GLY A 176 0.35 -8.20 31.46
C GLY A 176 -0.96 -9.04 31.51
N PRO A 177 -1.27 -9.64 32.68
CA PRO A 177 -2.15 -10.80 32.77
C PRO A 177 -3.64 -10.46 32.55
N ASP A 178 -4.24 -11.17 31.61
CA ASP A 178 -5.67 -11.11 31.29
C ASP A 178 -6.53 -11.86 32.35
N PRO A 179 -7.72 -11.35 32.75
CA PRO A 179 -8.64 -12.04 33.64
C PRO A 179 -9.41 -13.13 32.87
N GLY A 180 -9.43 -14.35 33.43
CA GLY A 180 -9.93 -15.55 32.74
C GLY A 180 -11.43 -15.57 32.38
N PRO A 181 -11.86 -16.57 31.56
CA PRO A 181 -13.20 -16.65 31.02
C PRO A 181 -14.18 -17.40 31.94
N ASP A 182 -15.43 -16.91 32.01
CA ASP A 182 -16.59 -17.61 32.60
C ASP A 182 -17.43 -18.26 31.46
N PRO A 183 -18.14 -19.39 31.70
CA PRO A 183 -18.46 -20.36 30.65
C PRO A 183 -19.92 -20.39 30.14
N GLY A 184 -20.04 -20.70 28.83
CA GLY A 184 -21.05 -21.59 28.22
C GLY A 184 -22.33 -20.94 27.65
N PRO A 185 -23.32 -21.72 27.10
CA PRO A 185 -23.29 -23.19 26.90
C PRO A 185 -24.09 -23.78 25.67
N ILE A 186 -23.72 -25.02 25.27
CA ILE A 186 -24.48 -26.20 24.70
C ILE A 186 -25.06 -26.29 23.26
N ASP A 187 -24.66 -27.39 22.60
CA ASP A 187 -25.15 -28.17 21.44
C ASP A 187 -26.63 -28.10 21.03
N GLN A 188 -26.88 -28.23 19.71
CA GLN A 188 -27.74 -29.28 19.11
C GLN A 188 -27.57 -29.47 17.58
N PRO A 189 -27.90 -30.67 17.01
CA PRO A 189 -27.38 -31.19 15.74
C PRO A 189 -28.26 -30.97 14.50
N VAL A 190 -27.63 -30.95 13.31
CA VAL A 190 -28.29 -30.90 11.98
C VAL A 190 -28.47 -32.32 11.40
N PRO A 191 -29.63 -32.66 10.79
CA PRO A 191 -29.85 -33.94 10.13
C PRO A 191 -29.47 -33.92 8.63
N THR A 192 -28.97 -35.05 8.13
CA THR A 192 -28.86 -35.40 6.70
C THR A 192 -30.18 -36.01 6.20
N PRO A 193 -30.49 -35.92 4.88
CA PRO A 193 -30.53 -37.16 4.10
C PRO A 193 -30.16 -37.06 2.59
N ALA A 194 -29.34 -38.03 2.18
CA ALA A 194 -29.41 -38.94 1.03
C ALA A 194 -30.41 -38.76 -0.15
N ASP A 195 -29.84 -38.82 -1.35
CA ASP A 195 -30.13 -39.71 -2.51
C ASP A 195 -31.56 -39.86 -3.07
N GLN A 196 -31.72 -39.57 -4.38
CA GLN A 196 -32.42 -40.46 -5.33
C GLN A 196 -32.24 -40.05 -6.80
N GLY A 197 -31.83 -41.03 -7.62
CA GLY A 197 -31.49 -40.88 -9.03
C GLY A 197 -32.67 -40.75 -10.02
N GLY A 198 -32.31 -40.39 -11.26
CA GLY A 198 -32.60 -41.25 -12.41
C GLY A 198 -33.63 -40.77 -13.45
N GLY A 199 -33.13 -40.52 -14.68
CA GLY A 199 -33.64 -41.24 -15.85
C GLY A 199 -34.59 -40.54 -16.84
N LEU A 200 -34.01 -40.11 -17.97
CA LEU A 200 -34.36 -40.45 -19.37
C LEU A 200 -35.71 -40.03 -20.01
N ALA A 201 -35.55 -39.32 -21.14
CA ALA A 201 -36.01 -39.69 -22.50
C ALA A 201 -37.21 -38.96 -23.17
N THR A 202 -36.86 -38.36 -24.32
CA THR A 202 -37.54 -38.39 -25.65
C THR A 202 -38.80 -37.57 -25.92
N GLY A 203 -38.79 -36.84 -27.05
CA GLY A 203 -40.02 -36.46 -27.77
C GLY A 203 -39.89 -35.32 -28.78
N LEU A 204 -39.60 -35.67 -30.05
CA LEU A 204 -39.63 -34.81 -31.24
C LEU A 204 -41.03 -34.24 -31.56
N GLY A 205 -41.09 -33.06 -32.20
CA GLY A 205 -42.29 -32.58 -32.91
C GLY A 205 -42.05 -31.27 -33.68
N VAL A 206 -42.11 -31.35 -35.01
CA VAL A 206 -41.70 -30.34 -36.00
C VAL A 206 -42.94 -29.68 -36.66
N ILE A 207 -42.76 -28.49 -37.25
CA ILE A 207 -43.35 -27.98 -38.54
C ILE A 207 -44.19 -26.66 -38.47
N THR A 208 -43.48 -25.56 -38.81
CA THR A 208 -43.79 -24.39 -39.69
C THR A 208 -45.10 -23.58 -39.63
N ALA A 209 -44.93 -22.24 -39.63
CA ALA A 209 -45.45 -21.37 -40.70
C ALA A 209 -44.55 -20.12 -40.88
N ILE A 210 -44.11 -19.88 -42.12
CA ILE A 210 -43.30 -18.74 -42.59
C ILE A 210 -44.24 -17.62 -43.04
N GLY A 211 -43.90 -16.36 -42.72
CA GLY A 211 -44.18 -15.22 -43.59
C GLY A 211 -44.76 -13.97 -42.94
N LEU A 212 -43.89 -13.01 -42.58
CA LEU A 212 -43.98 -11.54 -42.75
C LEU A 212 -43.34 -10.77 -41.57
N GLY A 213 -42.22 -10.09 -41.84
CA GLY A 213 -41.80 -8.90 -41.09
C GLY A 213 -40.59 -9.05 -40.16
N VAL A 214 -39.38 -8.89 -40.72
CA VAL A 214 -38.07 -8.74 -40.04
C VAL A 214 -37.95 -7.43 -39.22
N GLY A 215 -39.04 -6.77 -38.84
CA GLY A 215 -39.01 -5.52 -38.06
C GLY A 215 -39.01 -5.69 -36.54
N GLY A 216 -39.41 -6.85 -36.01
CA GLY A 216 -39.72 -7.00 -34.58
C GLY A 216 -38.51 -7.15 -33.66
N VAL A 217 -37.45 -7.85 -34.10
CA VAL A 217 -36.31 -8.18 -33.22
C VAL A 217 -35.29 -7.04 -33.14
N ALA A 218 -35.09 -6.29 -34.23
CA ALA A 218 -34.18 -5.14 -34.26
C ALA A 218 -34.75 -3.90 -33.53
N LEU A 219 -36.08 -3.71 -33.51
CA LEU A 219 -36.73 -2.63 -32.74
C LEU A 219 -36.68 -2.87 -31.23
N VAL A 220 -36.69 -4.14 -30.78
CA VAL A 220 -36.60 -4.49 -29.36
C VAL A 220 -35.17 -4.31 -28.82
N SER A 221 -34.14 -4.62 -29.61
CA SER A 221 -32.75 -4.34 -29.23
C SER A 221 -32.39 -2.85 -29.27
N TRP A 222 -32.98 -2.08 -30.19
CA TRP A 222 -32.74 -0.63 -30.28
C TRP A 222 -33.44 0.15 -29.15
N ARG A 223 -34.71 -0.17 -28.84
CA ARG A 223 -35.42 0.43 -27.69
C ARG A 223 -34.86 0.02 -26.33
N ARG A 224 -34.21 -1.15 -26.22
CA ARG A 224 -33.49 -1.51 -24.99
C ARG A 224 -32.28 -0.59 -24.78
N ARG A 225 -31.42 -0.46 -25.79
CA ARG A 225 -30.26 0.45 -25.73
C ARG A 225 -30.63 1.88 -25.39
N GLU A 226 -31.68 2.42 -26.01
CA GLU A 226 -32.12 3.80 -25.73
C GLU A 226 -32.71 3.97 -24.32
N ARG A 227 -33.35 2.93 -23.76
CA ARG A 227 -33.75 2.96 -22.34
C ARG A 227 -32.56 2.81 -21.41
N ASP A 228 -31.61 1.94 -21.72
CA ASP A 228 -30.41 1.70 -20.92
C ASP A 228 -29.55 2.98 -20.86
N GLU A 229 -29.44 3.71 -21.97
CA GLU A 229 -28.79 5.03 -22.04
C GLU A 229 -29.52 6.09 -21.19
N VAL A 230 -30.86 6.13 -21.23
CA VAL A 230 -31.65 7.06 -20.39
C VAL A 230 -31.52 6.74 -18.91
N VAL A 231 -31.54 5.45 -18.54
CA VAL A 231 -31.34 5.03 -17.15
C VAL A 231 -29.95 5.41 -16.68
N ALA A 232 -28.90 5.13 -17.45
CA ALA A 232 -27.53 5.52 -17.11
C ALA A 232 -27.39 7.04 -16.92
N ALA A 233 -27.94 7.84 -17.83
CA ALA A 233 -27.92 9.29 -17.71
C ALA A 233 -28.70 9.81 -16.48
N ARG A 234 -29.83 9.18 -16.13
CA ARG A 234 -30.61 9.52 -14.93
C ARG A 234 -29.88 9.11 -13.65
N THR A 235 -29.22 7.96 -13.65
CA THR A 235 -28.34 7.51 -12.56
C THR A 235 -27.22 8.51 -12.34
N GLU A 236 -26.50 8.92 -13.38
CA GLU A 236 -25.44 9.95 -13.27
C GLU A 236 -25.94 11.26 -12.66
N LEU A 237 -27.15 11.72 -13.03
CA LEU A 237 -27.75 12.92 -12.44
C LEU A 237 -28.11 12.74 -10.95
N VAL A 238 -28.70 11.60 -10.58
CA VAL A 238 -29.05 11.29 -9.19
C VAL A 238 -27.79 11.13 -8.35
N ASP A 239 -26.80 10.40 -8.83
CA ASP A 239 -25.51 10.20 -8.18
C ASP A 239 -24.78 11.53 -8.01
N GLY A 240 -24.81 12.40 -9.03
CA GLY A 240 -24.25 13.75 -8.92
C GLY A 240 -24.91 14.62 -7.86
N GLU A 241 -26.21 14.45 -7.59
CA GLU A 241 -26.90 15.12 -6.47
C GLU A 241 -26.51 14.50 -5.12
N LEU A 242 -26.42 13.17 -5.03
CA LEU A 242 -25.99 12.46 -3.80
C LEU A 242 -24.53 12.77 -3.45
N GLU A 243 -23.66 12.92 -4.43
CA GLU A 243 -22.25 13.28 -4.25
C GLU A 243 -22.10 14.62 -3.52
N ARG A 244 -23.04 15.56 -3.71
CA ARG A 244 -23.02 16.85 -3.01
C ARG A 244 -23.24 16.74 -1.50
N LEU A 245 -23.79 15.63 -1.01
CA LEU A 245 -23.91 15.35 0.43
C LEU A 245 -22.59 14.93 1.06
N ARG A 246 -21.59 14.56 0.26
CA ARG A 246 -20.28 14.19 0.78
C ARG A 246 -19.56 15.41 1.30
N VAL A 247 -18.92 15.22 2.45
CA VAL A 247 -18.12 16.25 3.09
C VAL A 247 -16.71 16.12 2.56
N SER A 248 -16.21 17.17 1.94
CA SER A 248 -14.84 17.20 1.44
C SER A 248 -13.85 17.44 2.58
N GLY A 249 -12.61 16.95 2.44
CA GLY A 249 -11.56 17.20 3.43
C GLY A 249 -11.30 18.69 3.69
N ALA A 250 -11.47 19.55 2.68
CA ALA A 250 -11.31 21.00 2.78
C ALA A 250 -12.39 21.69 3.66
N GLU A 251 -13.49 21.01 3.97
CA GLU A 251 -14.55 21.51 4.85
C GLU A 251 -14.34 21.13 6.32
N LEU A 252 -13.39 20.23 6.60
CA LEU A 252 -13.09 19.72 7.92
C LEU A 252 -11.98 20.55 8.58
N PRO A 253 -12.02 20.72 9.91
CA PRO A 253 -10.96 21.42 10.63
C PRO A 253 -9.65 20.63 10.52
N THR A 254 -8.55 21.34 10.28
CA THR A 254 -7.20 20.77 10.27
C THR A 254 -6.38 21.32 11.44
N ILE A 255 -5.42 20.55 11.96
CA ILE A 255 -4.55 20.99 13.07
C ILE A 255 -3.86 22.32 12.72
N THR A 256 -3.39 22.45 11.47
CA THR A 256 -2.66 23.61 10.96
C THR A 256 -3.43 24.93 11.06
N GLU A 257 -4.76 24.92 10.90
CA GLU A 257 -5.62 26.11 11.00
C GLU A 257 -5.70 26.71 12.40
N TYR A 258 -5.41 25.90 13.42
CA TYR A 258 -5.52 26.24 14.84
C TYR A 258 -4.16 26.30 15.54
N LEU A 259 -3.05 26.22 14.81
CA LEU A 259 -1.71 26.32 15.38
C LEU A 259 -1.48 27.70 16.00
N ILE A 260 -0.98 27.70 17.24
CA ILE A 260 -0.43 28.89 17.89
C ILE A 260 1.07 28.95 17.53
N PRO A 261 1.56 30.08 16.99
CA PRO A 261 2.99 30.24 16.69
C PRO A 261 3.79 30.40 17.98
N ALA A 262 4.95 29.74 18.05
CA ALA A 262 5.88 29.90 19.16
C ALA A 262 6.34 31.37 19.26
N SER A 263 6.25 31.96 20.45
CA SER A 263 6.50 33.39 20.67
C SER A 263 7.82 33.71 21.38
N THR A 264 8.55 32.70 21.85
CA THR A 264 9.79 32.89 22.62
C THR A 264 10.92 31.98 22.15
N SER A 265 12.15 32.50 22.20
CA SER A 265 13.37 31.70 22.05
C SER A 265 13.61 30.98 23.37
N PRO A 266 13.59 29.64 23.40
CA PRO A 266 13.76 28.88 24.63
C PRO A 266 15.21 28.96 25.12
N GLU A 267 15.43 28.57 26.37
CA GLU A 267 16.77 28.20 26.81
C GLU A 267 17.19 26.89 26.13
N PRO A 268 18.45 26.75 25.68
CA PRO A 268 18.90 25.52 25.02
C PRO A 268 18.76 24.31 25.94
N ILE A 269 18.23 23.21 25.40
CA ILE A 269 18.15 21.92 26.07
C ILE A 269 18.91 20.86 25.28
N THR A 270 19.23 19.74 25.94
CA THR A 270 19.91 18.62 25.30
C THR A 270 18.92 17.65 24.64
N VAL A 271 19.44 16.77 23.79
CA VAL A 271 18.67 15.65 23.24
C VAL A 271 18.07 14.78 24.36
N PHE A 272 18.81 14.54 25.43
CA PHE A 272 18.34 13.78 26.60
C PHE A 272 17.12 14.44 27.27
N ASP A 273 17.17 15.76 27.45
CA ASP A 273 16.06 16.51 28.05
C ASP A 273 14.81 16.43 27.16
N ALA A 274 15.00 16.55 25.84
CA ALA A 274 13.93 16.46 24.86
C ALA A 274 13.29 15.07 24.79
N GLU A 275 14.11 14.01 24.72
CA GLU A 275 13.65 12.62 24.76
C GLU A 275 12.84 12.33 26.03
N THR A 276 13.40 12.70 27.19
CA THR A 276 12.73 12.49 28.49
C THR A 276 11.38 13.20 28.53
N ALA A 277 11.31 14.43 28.04
CA ALA A 277 10.08 15.22 28.03
C ALA A 277 9.07 14.74 27.00
N LEU A 278 9.48 14.29 25.82
CA LEU A 278 8.58 13.71 24.82
C LEU A 278 7.99 12.38 25.32
N ASN A 279 8.80 11.52 25.94
CA ASN A 279 8.29 10.29 26.57
C ASN A 279 7.33 10.60 27.74
N ALA A 280 7.63 11.62 28.55
CA ALA A 280 6.72 12.09 29.59
C ALA A 280 5.42 12.64 29.01
N PHE A 281 5.49 13.40 27.91
CA PHE A 281 4.33 13.93 27.18
C PHE A 281 3.43 12.79 26.69
N ILE A 282 3.99 11.77 26.02
CA ILE A 282 3.26 10.59 25.55
C ILE A 282 2.58 9.86 26.72
N ALA A 283 3.27 9.77 27.86
CA ALA A 283 2.75 9.12 29.06
C ALA A 283 1.75 10.00 29.85
N GLY A 284 1.38 11.19 29.36
CA GLY A 284 0.50 12.13 30.07
C GLY A 284 1.09 12.66 31.39
N THR A 285 2.42 12.63 31.52
CA THR A 285 3.15 13.09 32.70
C THR A 285 3.55 14.57 32.54
N PRO A 286 3.40 15.42 33.59
CA PRO A 286 3.77 16.83 33.50
C PRO A 286 5.23 17.07 33.13
N ILE A 287 5.47 18.01 32.22
CA ILE A 287 6.79 18.51 31.83
C ILE A 287 6.98 19.96 32.31
N SER A 288 8.24 20.41 32.43
CA SER A 288 8.52 21.80 32.85
C SER A 288 8.19 22.80 31.74
N GLU A 289 7.83 24.03 32.11
CA GLU A 289 7.51 25.10 31.16
C GLU A 289 8.70 25.40 30.22
N GLN A 290 9.91 25.41 30.76
CA GLN A 290 11.14 25.61 29.99
C GLN A 290 11.31 24.55 28.89
N VAL A 291 11.14 23.27 29.23
CA VAL A 291 11.31 22.18 28.26
C VAL A 291 10.16 22.15 27.27
N ALA A 292 8.92 22.39 27.71
CA ALA A 292 7.76 22.51 26.83
C ALA A 292 7.95 23.64 25.80
N GLN A 293 8.47 24.79 26.22
CA GLN A 293 8.78 25.91 25.32
C GLN A 293 9.87 25.54 24.31
N ALA A 294 10.88 24.78 24.72
CA ALA A 294 11.95 24.30 23.84
C ALA A 294 11.44 23.29 22.80
N LEU A 295 10.57 22.36 23.20
CA LEU A 295 9.93 21.40 22.29
C LEU A 295 9.02 22.12 21.28
N TRP A 296 8.23 23.11 21.73
CA TRP A 296 7.32 23.86 20.85
C TRP A 296 8.07 24.72 19.84
N SER A 297 9.09 25.45 20.28
CA SER A 297 9.92 26.30 19.39
C SER A 297 10.78 25.49 18.41
N SER A 298 11.17 24.27 18.78
CA SER A 298 11.84 23.33 17.86
C SER A 298 10.84 22.64 16.90
N GLY A 299 9.54 22.85 17.11
CA GLY A 299 8.47 22.21 16.34
C GLY A 299 8.40 20.71 16.56
N LEU A 300 8.77 20.21 17.75
CA LEU A 300 8.58 18.81 18.14
C LEU A 300 7.18 18.57 18.71
N ILE A 301 6.61 19.60 19.35
CA ILE A 301 5.20 19.65 19.72
C ILE A 301 4.52 20.86 19.07
N GLU A 302 3.23 20.76 18.85
CA GLU A 302 2.38 21.80 18.28
C GLU A 302 1.34 22.23 19.32
N VAL A 303 1.29 23.53 19.61
CA VAL A 303 0.30 24.11 20.54
C VAL A 303 -0.91 24.57 19.73
N ILE A 304 -2.10 24.12 20.16
CA ILE A 304 -3.36 24.31 19.43
C ILE A 304 -4.25 25.29 20.20
N ASP A 305 -4.86 26.24 19.48
CA ASP A 305 -5.96 27.07 19.98
C ASP A 305 -7.24 26.23 20.04
N ALA A 306 -7.27 25.40 21.07
CA ALA A 306 -8.28 24.38 21.23
C ALA A 306 -9.62 24.96 21.75
N ASP A 307 -9.62 26.20 22.25
CA ASP A 307 -10.85 26.92 22.60
C ASP A 307 -11.53 27.39 21.31
N ARG A 308 -10.76 27.99 20.40
CA ARG A 308 -11.25 28.36 19.06
C ARG A 308 -11.70 27.13 18.25
N LEU A 309 -10.95 26.03 18.30
CA LEU A 309 -11.34 24.77 17.64
C LEU A 309 -12.69 24.27 18.16
N ALA A 310 -12.89 24.26 19.49
CA ALA A 310 -14.14 23.81 20.09
C ALA A 310 -15.32 24.73 19.70
N GLU A 311 -15.11 26.05 19.69
CA GLU A 311 -16.13 27.02 19.29
C GLU A 311 -16.51 26.90 17.80
N GLU A 312 -15.52 26.83 16.89
CA GLU A 312 -15.76 26.79 15.44
C GLU A 312 -16.27 25.44 14.91
N THR A 313 -16.19 24.38 15.72
CA THR A 313 -16.68 23.04 15.38
C THR A 313 -17.99 22.70 16.08
N GLU A 314 -18.51 23.57 16.95
CA GLU A 314 -19.83 23.40 17.54
C GLU A 314 -20.92 23.46 16.45
N VAL A 315 -21.96 22.64 16.59
CA VAL A 315 -23.10 22.67 15.66
C VAL A 315 -23.88 23.97 15.90
N PRO A 316 -24.05 24.83 14.88
CA PRO A 316 -24.78 26.08 15.03
C PRO A 316 -26.17 25.88 15.62
N LEU A 317 -26.57 26.77 16.55
CA LEU A 317 -27.86 26.69 17.24
C LEU A 317 -29.05 26.68 16.27
N GLU A 318 -28.96 27.38 15.15
CA GLU A 318 -30.00 27.41 14.12
C GLU A 318 -30.22 26.04 13.48
N LEU A 319 -29.13 25.32 13.18
CA LEU A 319 -29.18 23.97 12.65
C LEU A 319 -29.69 22.99 13.70
N ALA A 320 -29.19 23.09 14.93
CA ALA A 320 -29.65 22.24 16.04
C ALA A 320 -31.15 22.42 16.35
N ALA A 321 -31.70 23.62 16.15
CA ALA A 321 -33.11 23.93 16.43
C ALA A 321 -34.07 23.63 15.27
N SER A 322 -33.59 23.43 14.05
CA SER A 322 -34.42 23.24 12.85
C SER A 322 -35.26 21.95 12.86
N GLY A 323 -34.81 20.91 13.58
CA GLY A 323 -35.42 19.57 13.53
C GLY A 323 -35.20 18.82 12.21
N GLU A 324 -34.58 19.45 11.22
CA GLU A 324 -34.32 18.86 9.88
C GLU A 324 -33.22 17.79 9.91
N ALA A 325 -32.42 17.74 10.98
CA ALA A 325 -31.44 16.68 11.22
C ALA A 325 -32.06 15.29 11.45
N GLU A 326 -33.36 15.22 11.81
CA GLU A 326 -34.07 13.94 11.98
C GLU A 326 -34.43 13.28 10.64
N LEU A 327 -34.30 13.98 9.51
CA LEU A 327 -34.43 13.38 8.19
C LEU A 327 -33.23 12.44 7.98
N THR A 328 -33.52 11.15 7.92
CA THR A 328 -32.49 10.11 7.84
C THR A 328 -31.88 10.04 6.44
N ASP A 329 -30.64 9.56 6.34
CA ASP A 329 -30.04 9.17 5.07
C ASP A 329 -30.96 8.20 4.29
N GLU A 330 -31.75 7.38 5.00
CA GLU A 330 -32.78 6.52 4.40
C GLU A 330 -33.85 7.32 3.64
N GLY A 331 -34.23 8.51 4.14
CA GLY A 331 -35.16 9.40 3.45
C GLY A 331 -34.59 9.96 2.15
N VAL A 332 -33.32 10.35 2.15
CA VAL A 332 -32.61 10.79 0.93
C VAL A 332 -32.54 9.64 -0.08
N GLN A 333 -32.12 8.46 0.36
CA GLN A 333 -32.00 7.27 -0.49
C GLN A 333 -33.36 6.82 -1.03
N ALA A 334 -34.43 6.95 -0.24
CA ALA A 334 -35.78 6.65 -0.69
C ALA A 334 -36.23 7.60 -1.83
N VAL A 335 -35.92 8.90 -1.73
CA VAL A 335 -36.24 9.88 -2.78
C VAL A 335 -35.39 9.65 -4.03
N ALA A 336 -34.09 9.36 -3.88
CA ALA A 336 -33.20 9.02 -4.98
C ALA A 336 -33.67 7.77 -5.73
N LYS A 337 -34.00 6.70 -5.00
CA LYS A 337 -34.58 5.48 -5.56
C LYS A 337 -35.90 5.75 -6.26
N ALA A 338 -36.80 6.53 -5.65
CA ALA A 338 -38.07 6.90 -6.26
C ALA A 338 -37.91 7.71 -7.56
N ALA A 339 -36.82 8.48 -7.71
CA ALA A 339 -36.50 9.15 -8.96
C ALA A 339 -36.08 8.15 -10.06
N LEU A 340 -35.26 7.15 -9.73
CA LEU A 340 -34.80 6.14 -10.68
C LEU A 340 -35.89 5.14 -11.11
N GLU A 341 -36.92 4.94 -10.28
CA GLU A 341 -38.07 4.09 -10.59
C GLU A 341 -39.09 4.76 -11.54
N VAL A 342 -38.93 6.05 -11.87
CA VAL A 342 -39.81 6.76 -12.83
C VAL A 342 -39.67 6.17 -14.23
N ASP A 343 -40.79 5.98 -14.93
CA ASP A 343 -40.79 5.46 -16.30
C ASP A 343 -39.85 6.27 -17.22
N THR A 344 -39.07 5.56 -18.04
CA THR A 344 -38.08 6.17 -18.95
C THR A 344 -38.68 7.13 -19.98
N GLY A 345 -39.98 7.03 -20.26
CA GLY A 345 -40.71 7.94 -21.15
C GLY A 345 -41.30 9.16 -20.45
N ASP A 346 -41.26 9.23 -19.12
CA ASP A 346 -41.81 10.32 -18.31
C ASP A 346 -40.67 11.18 -17.73
N ASN A 347 -40.19 12.13 -18.54
CA ASN A 347 -39.13 13.06 -18.11
C ASN A 347 -39.64 14.12 -17.13
N GLU A 348 -40.89 14.56 -17.26
CA GLU A 348 -41.44 15.60 -16.38
C GLU A 348 -41.51 15.12 -14.92
N THR A 349 -41.96 13.88 -14.70
CA THR A 349 -41.98 13.30 -13.35
C THR A 349 -40.57 13.07 -12.81
N PHE A 350 -39.63 12.63 -13.65
CA PHE A 350 -38.22 12.47 -13.25
C PHE A 350 -37.62 13.81 -12.81
N ASP A 351 -37.82 14.87 -13.60
CA ASP A 351 -37.31 16.21 -13.29
C ASP A 351 -37.87 16.73 -11.95
N VAL A 352 -39.17 16.49 -11.68
CA VAL A 352 -39.78 16.85 -10.38
C VAL A 352 -39.16 16.07 -9.23
N ARG A 353 -38.91 14.78 -9.38
CA ARG A 353 -38.25 13.95 -8.36
C ARG A 353 -36.79 14.34 -8.14
N LEU A 354 -36.09 14.73 -9.21
CA LEU A 354 -34.72 15.23 -9.11
C LEU A 354 -34.68 16.58 -8.37
N ILE A 355 -35.65 17.47 -8.58
CA ILE A 355 -35.79 18.73 -7.82
C ILE A 355 -36.10 18.45 -6.34
N GLU A 356 -36.94 17.45 -6.05
CA GLU A 356 -37.25 17.01 -4.68
C GLU A 356 -35.98 16.49 -3.99
N LEU A 357 -35.23 15.59 -4.65
CA LEU A 357 -33.94 15.09 -4.18
C LEU A 357 -32.98 16.24 -3.90
N ARG A 358 -32.83 17.16 -4.87
CA ARG A 358 -31.97 18.34 -4.74
C ARG A 358 -32.33 19.19 -3.53
N THR A 359 -33.61 19.46 -3.32
CA THR A 359 -34.09 20.27 -2.19
C THR A 359 -33.75 19.60 -0.86
N LEU A 360 -33.92 18.27 -0.79
CA LEU A 360 -33.57 17.49 0.39
C LEU A 360 -32.06 17.45 0.61
N VAL A 361 -31.26 17.27 -0.45
CA VAL A 361 -29.79 17.34 -0.39
C VAL A 361 -29.33 18.69 0.14
N ASP A 362 -29.88 19.78 -0.41
CA ASP A 362 -29.51 21.15 -0.04
C ASP A 362 -29.90 21.46 1.42
N SER A 363 -30.97 20.84 1.95
CA SER A 363 -31.34 20.96 3.37
C SER A 363 -30.46 20.11 4.27
N GLN A 364 -30.06 18.89 3.85
CA GLN A 364 -29.27 17.96 4.68
C GLN A 364 -27.77 18.26 4.71
N ARG A 365 -27.22 18.83 3.63
CA ARG A 365 -25.78 19.07 3.51
C ARG A 365 -25.20 19.90 4.68
N PRO A 366 -25.79 21.03 5.11
CA PRO A 366 -25.28 21.80 6.25
C PRO A 366 -25.18 20.98 7.55
N HIS A 367 -26.15 20.08 7.80
CA HIS A 367 -26.14 19.20 8.97
C HIS A 367 -25.03 18.16 8.91
N ARG A 368 -24.80 17.56 7.73
CA ARG A 368 -23.70 16.61 7.52
C ARG A 368 -22.34 17.25 7.72
N VAL A 369 -22.12 18.43 7.13
CA VAL A 369 -20.88 19.19 7.30
C VAL A 369 -20.68 19.58 8.77
N ALA A 370 -21.69 20.15 9.44
CA ALA A 370 -21.57 20.55 10.85
C ALA A 370 -21.30 19.34 11.78
N SER A 371 -21.98 18.21 11.56
CA SER A 371 -21.77 16.99 12.34
C SER A 371 -20.38 16.38 12.10
N ALA A 372 -19.90 16.40 10.85
CA ALA A 372 -18.55 15.95 10.51
C ALA A 372 -17.47 16.85 11.12
N ARG A 373 -17.61 18.19 11.00
CA ARG A 373 -16.72 19.17 11.65
C ARG A 373 -16.67 18.97 13.16
N LYS A 374 -17.82 18.81 13.82
CA LYS A 374 -17.87 18.54 15.27
C LYS A 374 -17.14 17.25 15.64
N ARG A 375 -17.35 16.17 14.88
CA ARG A 375 -16.71 14.87 15.13
C ARG A 375 -15.19 14.96 14.99
N VAL A 376 -14.71 15.53 13.89
CA VAL A 376 -13.26 15.68 13.64
C VAL A 376 -12.64 16.65 14.64
N GLY A 377 -13.31 17.76 14.94
CA GLY A 377 -12.89 18.69 15.99
C GLY A 377 -12.72 18.00 17.34
N GLN A 378 -13.71 17.18 17.74
CA GLN A 378 -13.62 16.40 18.98
C GLN A 378 -12.46 15.39 18.95
N GLN A 379 -12.27 14.67 17.84
CA GLN A 379 -11.13 13.74 17.69
C GLN A 379 -9.78 14.45 17.86
N ILE A 380 -9.61 15.65 17.29
CA ILE A 380 -8.40 16.45 17.48
C ILE A 380 -8.27 16.84 18.96
N LEU A 381 -9.35 17.37 19.57
CA LEU A 381 -9.36 17.78 20.97
C LEU A 381 -9.00 16.64 21.94
N ASP A 382 -9.46 15.42 21.66
CA ASP A 382 -9.20 14.23 22.48
C ASP A 382 -7.74 13.77 22.44
N GLN A 383 -7.00 14.14 21.39
CA GLN A 383 -5.55 13.85 21.27
C GLN A 383 -4.67 14.90 21.97
N LEU A 384 -5.22 16.04 22.35
CA LEU A 384 -4.45 17.13 22.95
C LEU A 384 -4.12 16.83 24.42
N HIS A 385 -2.86 17.11 24.79
CA HIS A 385 -2.36 17.01 26.15
C HIS A 385 -2.22 18.40 26.76
N GLU A 386 -2.58 18.53 28.05
CA GLU A 386 -2.30 19.77 28.79
C GLU A 386 -0.81 19.91 29.08
N THR A 387 -0.25 21.07 28.75
CA THR A 387 1.13 21.44 29.07
C THR A 387 1.19 22.85 29.64
N PRO A 388 2.31 23.24 30.27
CA PRO A 388 2.48 24.62 30.75
C PRO A 388 2.41 25.69 29.64
N VAL A 389 2.61 25.33 28.37
CA VAL A 389 2.57 26.25 27.23
C VAL A 389 1.22 26.23 26.49
N GLY A 390 0.27 25.41 26.93
CA GLY A 390 -1.06 25.27 26.33
C GLY A 390 -1.44 23.82 26.05
N ARG A 391 -2.57 23.61 25.37
CA ARG A 391 -2.98 22.30 24.87
C ARG A 391 -2.16 21.96 23.62
N ALA A 392 -1.47 20.84 23.63
CA ALA A 392 -0.51 20.50 22.59
C ALA A 392 -0.64 19.05 22.10
N ILE A 393 -0.07 18.77 20.94
CA ILE A 393 0.08 17.44 20.36
C ILE A 393 1.53 17.23 19.90
N ILE A 394 1.96 15.98 19.75
CA ILE A 394 3.24 15.67 19.10
C ILE A 394 3.08 15.91 17.61
N SER A 395 4.03 16.63 17.03
CA SER A 395 4.07 16.86 15.58
C SER A 395 4.67 15.67 14.84
N ASP A 396 4.47 15.59 13.53
CA ASP A 396 5.18 14.63 12.66
C ASP A 396 6.71 14.70 12.83
N ARG A 397 7.25 15.91 13.07
CA ARG A 397 8.68 16.08 13.36
C ARG A 397 9.03 15.51 14.73
N GLY A 398 8.18 15.70 15.74
CA GLY A 398 8.31 15.08 17.06
C GLY A 398 8.37 13.56 16.99
N GLU A 399 7.49 12.94 16.23
CA GLU A 399 7.48 11.49 16.04
C GLU A 399 8.75 10.99 15.35
N ARG A 400 9.17 11.66 14.26
CA ARG A 400 10.45 11.37 13.58
C ARG A 400 11.63 11.55 14.51
N PHE A 401 11.62 12.60 15.32
CA PHE A 401 12.68 12.86 16.30
C PHE A 401 12.78 11.71 17.29
N ILE A 402 11.67 11.25 17.88
CA ILE A 402 11.65 10.12 18.83
C ILE A 402 12.28 8.86 18.20
N LYS A 403 11.94 8.54 16.94
CA LYS A 403 12.52 7.42 16.20
C LYS A 403 14.02 7.60 15.97
N ALA A 404 14.46 8.83 15.71
CA ALA A 404 15.85 9.17 15.42
C ALA A 404 16.72 9.44 16.67
N VAL A 405 16.13 9.61 17.86
CA VAL A 405 16.84 9.89 19.12
C VAL A 405 18.08 9.01 19.31
N PRO A 406 18.03 7.68 19.09
CA PRO A 406 19.18 6.82 19.33
C PRO A 406 20.41 7.13 18.46
N THR A 407 20.24 7.85 17.34
CA THR A 407 21.34 8.25 16.44
C THR A 407 22.13 9.46 16.94
N PHE A 408 21.54 10.23 17.86
CA PHE A 408 22.14 11.45 18.41
C PHE A 408 22.95 11.16 19.68
N LYS A 409 23.82 12.11 20.07
CA LYS A 409 24.41 12.05 21.41
C LYS A 409 23.42 12.64 22.40
N SER A 410 23.23 11.99 23.54
CA SER A 410 22.34 12.47 24.60
C SER A 410 22.70 13.88 25.11
N ASP A 411 23.98 14.25 25.10
CA ASP A 411 24.48 15.56 25.53
C ASP A 411 24.57 16.60 24.38
N ALA A 412 24.15 16.25 23.16
CA ALA A 412 24.10 17.18 22.05
C ALA A 412 22.98 18.22 22.24
N SER A 413 23.17 19.39 21.62
CA SER A 413 22.14 20.43 21.54
C SER A 413 20.92 19.89 20.78
N LEU A 414 19.72 20.17 21.29
CA LEU A 414 18.46 19.86 20.59
C LEU A 414 18.39 20.58 19.23
N GLU A 415 18.83 21.84 19.17
CA GLU A 415 18.81 22.64 17.95
C GLU A 415 19.62 21.99 16.82
N ASP A 416 20.84 21.54 17.13
CA ASP A 416 21.71 20.86 16.17
C ASP A 416 21.12 19.51 15.73
N ALA A 417 20.51 18.78 16.67
CA ALA A 417 19.90 17.48 16.38
C ALA A 417 18.66 17.62 15.48
N VAL A 418 17.78 18.59 15.76
CA VAL A 418 16.61 18.90 14.93
C VAL A 418 17.04 19.40 13.55
N ALA A 419 18.05 20.26 13.47
CA ALA A 419 18.58 20.71 12.18
C ALA A 419 19.12 19.54 11.34
N ALA A 420 19.85 18.60 11.95
CA ALA A 420 20.34 17.42 11.27
C ALA A 420 19.20 16.47 10.83
N LEU A 421 18.16 16.30 11.66
CA LEU A 421 16.97 15.53 11.31
C LEU A 421 16.25 16.11 10.10
N GLU A 422 16.04 17.44 10.08
CA GLU A 422 15.37 18.12 8.99
C GLU A 422 16.18 18.05 7.68
N ASP A 423 17.50 18.18 7.75
CA ASP A 423 18.37 18.00 6.57
C ASP A 423 18.26 16.58 6.00
N ALA A 424 18.29 15.56 6.87
CA ALA A 424 18.10 14.17 6.45
C ALA A 424 16.72 13.95 5.82
N TYR A 425 15.67 14.50 6.42
CA TYR A 425 14.31 14.39 5.92
C TYR A 425 14.13 15.10 4.57
N GLN A 426 14.69 16.30 4.38
CA GLN A 426 14.62 17.01 3.11
C GLN A 426 15.28 16.23 1.97
N VAL A 427 16.41 15.55 2.25
CA VAL A 427 17.06 14.67 1.26
C VAL A 427 16.15 13.49 0.90
N ALA A 428 15.51 12.86 1.89
CA ALA A 428 14.59 11.76 1.67
C ALA A 428 13.35 12.20 0.87
N ASP A 429 12.73 13.31 1.28
CA ASP A 429 11.56 13.92 0.63
C ASP A 429 11.86 14.29 -0.84
N ALA A 430 12.99 14.93 -1.10
CA ALA A 430 13.43 15.22 -2.47
C ALA A 430 13.66 13.95 -3.31
N LYS A 431 14.11 12.85 -2.69
CA LYS A 431 14.24 11.55 -3.37
C LYS A 431 12.88 10.94 -3.67
N VAL A 432 11.91 11.02 -2.75
CA VAL A 432 10.54 10.54 -2.98
C VAL A 432 9.87 11.30 -4.12
N HIS A 433 9.95 12.63 -4.13
CA HIS A 433 9.42 13.44 -5.23
C HIS A 433 10.06 13.08 -6.59
N ARG A 434 11.37 12.81 -6.61
CA ARG A 434 12.06 12.35 -7.82
C ARG A 434 11.58 10.96 -8.26
N LEU A 435 11.38 10.04 -7.31
CA LEU A 435 10.81 8.71 -7.58
C LEU A 435 9.42 8.83 -8.22
N GLU A 436 8.50 9.57 -7.60
CA GLU A 436 7.13 9.76 -8.12
C GLU A 436 7.15 10.35 -9.54
N ALA A 437 7.94 11.40 -9.76
CA ALA A 437 8.08 11.99 -11.09
C ALA A 437 8.68 11.00 -12.12
N LEU A 438 9.60 10.14 -11.71
CA LEU A 438 10.15 9.09 -12.58
C LEU A 438 9.14 7.99 -12.88
N TYR A 439 8.25 7.64 -11.94
CA TYR A 439 7.20 6.64 -12.17
C TYR A 439 6.21 7.05 -13.27
N GLU A 440 5.95 8.35 -13.40
CA GLU A 440 5.14 8.94 -14.47
C GLU A 440 5.86 8.97 -15.84
N LEU A 441 7.18 9.11 -15.83
CA LEU A 441 8.00 9.21 -17.04
C LEU A 441 8.42 7.83 -17.60
N LEU A 442 8.56 6.82 -16.73
CA LEU A 442 9.06 5.51 -17.09
C LEU A 442 7.94 4.58 -17.57
N PRO A 443 8.25 3.67 -18.52
CA PRO A 443 7.28 2.68 -18.97
C PRO A 443 6.88 1.75 -17.82
N ASP A 444 5.62 1.32 -17.81
CA ASP A 444 5.13 0.35 -16.83
C ASP A 444 5.69 -1.05 -17.11
N THR A 445 6.84 -1.35 -16.52
CA THR A 445 7.55 -2.63 -16.61
C THR A 445 7.86 -3.15 -15.21
N ALA A 446 8.11 -4.46 -15.08
CA ALA A 446 8.49 -5.08 -13.81
C ALA A 446 9.77 -4.47 -13.20
N ALA A 447 10.65 -3.90 -14.02
CA ALA A 447 11.87 -3.24 -13.57
C ALA A 447 11.66 -1.78 -13.15
N ARG A 448 10.50 -1.16 -13.43
CA ARG A 448 10.22 0.26 -13.18
C ARG A 448 10.59 0.71 -11.76
N PRO A 449 10.26 -0.03 -10.67
CA PRO A 449 10.64 0.39 -9.32
C PRO A 449 12.16 0.51 -9.12
N ALA A 450 12.92 -0.48 -9.56
CA ALA A 450 14.37 -0.50 -9.42
C ALA A 450 15.05 0.53 -10.33
N VAL A 451 14.52 0.73 -11.55
CA VAL A 451 14.99 1.76 -12.49
C VAL A 451 14.72 3.15 -11.94
N ALA A 452 13.51 3.42 -11.41
CA ALA A 452 13.17 4.70 -10.81
C ALA A 452 14.10 5.00 -9.63
N ALA A 453 14.35 4.03 -8.74
CA ALA A 453 15.27 4.20 -7.62
C ALA A 453 16.71 4.50 -8.08
N ALA A 454 17.20 3.78 -9.09
CA ALA A 454 18.50 4.03 -9.69
C ALA A 454 18.63 5.44 -10.28
N LEU A 455 17.61 5.90 -11.01
CA LEU A 455 17.62 7.20 -11.67
C LEU A 455 17.41 8.35 -10.69
N ALA A 456 16.64 8.15 -9.61
CA ALA A 456 16.48 9.13 -8.54
C ALA A 456 17.80 9.41 -7.80
N ASP A 457 18.74 8.47 -7.80
CA ASP A 457 20.08 8.66 -7.24
C ASP A 457 21.09 9.22 -8.25
N LEU A 458 20.75 9.29 -9.54
CA LEU A 458 21.68 9.67 -10.61
C LEU A 458 21.78 11.18 -10.83
N ASP A 459 20.64 11.86 -10.94
CA ASP A 459 20.56 13.30 -11.21
C ASP A 459 19.25 13.86 -10.63
N ASP A 460 19.25 15.15 -10.30
CA ASP A 460 18.07 15.87 -9.82
C ASP A 460 17.07 16.16 -10.94
N ASP A 461 17.54 16.28 -12.19
CA ASP A 461 16.65 16.42 -13.36
C ASP A 461 16.11 15.05 -13.80
N THR A 462 14.92 14.71 -13.32
CA THR A 462 14.23 13.46 -13.64
C THR A 462 13.94 13.28 -15.13
N THR A 463 13.72 14.37 -15.87
CA THR A 463 13.48 14.31 -17.32
C THR A 463 14.76 13.99 -18.07
N SER A 464 15.88 14.61 -17.68
CA SER A 464 17.21 14.29 -18.23
C SER A 464 17.63 12.85 -17.92
N SER A 465 17.40 12.39 -16.69
CA SER A 465 17.66 11.01 -16.26
C SER A 465 16.82 10.00 -17.06
N ALA A 466 15.52 10.23 -17.20
CA ALA A 466 14.63 9.38 -17.99
C ALA A 466 15.00 9.37 -19.48
N ALA A 467 15.37 10.52 -20.06
CA ALA A 467 15.82 10.60 -21.45
C ALA A 467 17.15 9.88 -21.68
N SER A 468 18.09 9.99 -20.74
CA SER A 468 19.37 9.27 -20.77
C SER A 468 19.14 7.77 -20.67
N TYR A 469 18.24 7.35 -19.78
CA TYR A 469 17.80 5.97 -19.68
C TYR A 469 17.20 5.43 -20.96
N GLU A 470 16.23 6.14 -21.54
CA GLU A 470 15.56 5.72 -22.77
C GLU A 470 16.54 5.60 -23.95
N LYS A 471 17.53 6.50 -24.01
CA LYS A 471 18.61 6.44 -24.99
C LYS A 471 19.47 5.18 -24.82
N VAL A 472 19.89 4.87 -23.59
CA VAL A 472 20.68 3.66 -23.31
C VAL A 472 19.87 2.40 -23.62
N ARG A 473 18.60 2.37 -23.20
CA ARG A 473 17.67 1.27 -23.43
C ARG A 473 17.44 1.01 -24.92
N THR A 474 17.20 2.07 -25.71
CA THR A 474 17.02 1.98 -27.18
C THR A 474 18.27 1.46 -27.88
N GLU A 475 19.46 1.93 -27.48
CA GLU A 475 20.71 1.46 -28.06
C GLU A 475 21.01 -0.01 -27.69
N LEU A 476 20.71 -0.41 -26.45
CA LEU A 476 20.74 -1.81 -26.02
C LEU A 476 19.75 -2.67 -26.81
N ASP A 477 18.55 -2.16 -27.11
CA ASP A 477 17.55 -2.85 -27.92
C ASP A 477 18.09 -3.16 -29.32
N HIS A 478 18.76 -2.18 -29.93
CA HIS A 478 19.35 -2.28 -31.26
C HIS A 478 20.56 -3.21 -31.32
N LEU A 479 21.51 -3.08 -30.38
CA LEU A 479 22.76 -3.84 -30.38
C LEU A 479 22.64 -5.22 -29.72
N GLY A 480 21.65 -5.38 -28.84
CA GLY A 480 21.53 -6.44 -27.85
C GLY A 480 20.61 -7.59 -28.24
N SER A 481 20.41 -7.87 -29.54
CA SER A 481 19.63 -9.04 -29.98
C SER A 481 20.11 -10.38 -29.36
N SER A 482 21.40 -10.48 -29.01
CA SER A 482 21.94 -11.61 -28.24
C SER A 482 21.52 -11.61 -26.78
N LEU A 483 21.41 -10.44 -26.13
CA LEU A 483 20.98 -10.29 -24.74
C LEU A 483 19.52 -10.73 -24.58
N LYS A 484 18.64 -10.27 -25.48
CA LYS A 484 17.22 -10.68 -25.51
C LYS A 484 17.06 -12.17 -25.71
N ARG A 485 17.84 -12.76 -26.64
CA ARG A 485 17.80 -14.21 -26.91
C ARG A 485 18.20 -15.04 -25.69
N ASP A 486 19.12 -14.52 -24.89
CA ASP A 486 19.58 -15.14 -23.65
C ASP A 486 18.68 -14.77 -22.45
N GLY A 487 17.53 -14.11 -22.66
CA GLY A 487 16.51 -13.84 -21.65
C GLY A 487 16.85 -12.71 -20.67
N LEU A 488 17.80 -11.84 -21.02
CA LEU A 488 18.21 -10.74 -20.14
C LEU A 488 17.25 -9.55 -20.23
N ASP A 489 16.91 -8.99 -19.07
CA ASP A 489 16.12 -7.77 -18.96
C ASP A 489 16.94 -6.55 -19.38
N LEU A 490 16.51 -5.90 -20.46
CA LEU A 490 17.19 -4.73 -21.00
C LEU A 490 16.96 -3.47 -20.17
N ASP A 491 15.84 -3.38 -19.45
CA ASP A 491 15.49 -2.23 -18.62
C ASP A 491 16.44 -2.19 -17.41
N ALA A 492 16.57 -3.32 -16.72
CA ALA A 492 17.53 -3.46 -15.63
C ALA A 492 18.99 -3.24 -16.09
N LEU A 493 19.37 -3.74 -17.27
CA LEU A 493 20.71 -3.53 -17.82
C LEU A 493 20.98 -2.06 -18.19
N ALA A 494 19.98 -1.35 -18.71
CA ALA A 494 20.11 0.07 -19.04
C ALA A 494 20.36 0.90 -17.77
N ALA A 495 19.57 0.67 -16.71
CA ALA A 495 19.78 1.32 -15.42
C ALA A 495 21.16 1.02 -14.82
N LEU A 496 21.60 -0.24 -14.86
CA LEU A 496 22.93 -0.63 -14.37
C LEU A 496 24.08 0.03 -15.16
N LEU A 497 23.95 0.19 -16.47
CA LEU A 497 24.97 0.86 -17.28
C LEU A 497 25.06 2.35 -16.98
N LEU A 498 23.91 3.02 -16.77
CA LEU A 498 23.86 4.42 -16.36
C LEU A 498 24.48 4.64 -14.98
N LEU A 499 24.11 3.82 -13.99
CA LEU A 499 24.67 3.90 -12.64
C LEU A 499 26.19 3.72 -12.60
N ASN A 500 26.74 2.95 -13.53
CA ASN A 500 28.19 2.73 -13.63
C ASN A 500 28.91 3.78 -14.50
N HIS A 501 28.23 4.84 -14.94
CA HIS A 501 28.75 5.86 -15.86
C HIS A 501 29.30 5.26 -17.17
N ASN A 502 28.68 4.18 -17.66
CA ASN A 502 29.07 3.45 -18.85
C ASN A 502 28.13 3.70 -20.05
N GLU A 503 27.30 4.74 -19.99
CA GLU A 503 26.30 5.11 -21.01
C GLU A 503 26.91 5.44 -22.38
N THR A 504 28.20 5.77 -22.43
CA THR A 504 28.92 6.03 -23.68
C THR A 504 29.53 4.78 -24.32
N ASP A 505 29.51 3.63 -23.63
CA ASP A 505 30.26 2.44 -24.05
C ASP A 505 29.42 1.16 -24.20
N ILE A 506 28.14 1.32 -24.54
CA ILE A 506 27.16 0.24 -24.75
C ILE A 506 27.67 -0.77 -25.79
N SER A 507 28.29 -0.29 -26.86
CA SER A 507 28.86 -1.16 -27.90
C SER A 507 29.99 -2.05 -27.36
N ASN A 508 30.88 -1.53 -26.51
CA ASN A 508 31.93 -2.36 -25.92
C ASN A 508 31.35 -3.34 -24.90
N PHE A 509 30.34 -2.94 -24.13
CA PHE A 509 29.61 -3.86 -23.23
C PHE A 509 29.05 -5.04 -24.03
N VAL A 510 28.27 -4.78 -25.08
CA VAL A 510 27.66 -5.84 -25.90
C VAL A 510 28.73 -6.68 -26.61
N THR A 511 29.83 -6.06 -27.06
CA THR A 511 30.95 -6.78 -27.68
C THR A 511 31.67 -7.68 -26.69
N ALA A 512 31.91 -7.20 -25.47
CA ALA A 512 32.50 -7.99 -24.38
C ALA A 512 31.58 -9.15 -24.01
N TYR A 513 30.26 -8.90 -23.89
CA TYR A 513 29.25 -9.92 -23.63
C TYR A 513 29.30 -11.03 -24.70
N ARG A 514 29.19 -10.68 -25.99
CA ARG A 514 29.23 -11.66 -27.09
C ARG A 514 30.53 -12.46 -27.09
N LYS A 515 31.65 -11.80 -26.83
CA LYS A 515 32.95 -12.47 -26.75
C LYS A 515 33.01 -13.44 -25.57
N ASN A 516 32.48 -13.07 -24.41
CA ASN A 516 32.38 -13.93 -23.24
C ASN A 516 31.48 -15.14 -23.49
N ARG A 517 30.32 -14.94 -24.14
CA ARG A 517 29.44 -16.03 -24.60
C ARG A 517 30.13 -16.97 -25.57
N SER A 518 30.89 -16.43 -26.54
CA SER A 518 31.65 -17.25 -27.50
C SER A 518 32.77 -18.07 -26.83
N ASN A 519 33.24 -17.64 -25.66
CA ASN A 519 34.21 -18.36 -24.86
C ASN A 519 33.57 -19.44 -23.95
N GLY A 520 32.26 -19.68 -24.06
CA GLY A 520 31.55 -20.73 -23.34
C GLY A 520 31.05 -20.34 -21.94
N LEU A 521 31.05 -19.04 -21.59
CA LEU A 521 30.46 -18.56 -20.34
C LEU A 521 28.93 -18.47 -20.47
N ASP A 522 28.19 -18.70 -19.39
CA ASP A 522 26.73 -18.55 -19.37
C ASP A 522 26.31 -17.05 -19.45
N PRO A 523 25.01 -16.76 -19.68
CA PRO A 523 24.52 -15.39 -19.79
C PRO A 523 24.85 -14.51 -18.58
N ASN A 524 24.61 -14.98 -17.36
CA ASN A 524 24.80 -14.19 -16.13
C ASN A 524 26.29 -13.87 -15.92
N GLN A 525 27.16 -14.86 -16.08
CA GLN A 525 28.61 -14.65 -16.01
C GLN A 525 29.11 -13.70 -17.11
N SER A 526 28.56 -13.82 -18.32
CA SER A 526 28.95 -12.96 -19.43
C SER A 526 28.54 -11.52 -19.20
N THR A 527 27.37 -11.28 -18.62
CA THR A 527 26.87 -9.96 -18.21
C THR A 527 27.76 -9.37 -17.12
N GLU A 528 28.01 -10.11 -16.03
CA GLU A 528 28.85 -9.65 -14.93
C GLU A 528 30.25 -9.23 -15.42
N TYR A 529 30.85 -10.03 -16.30
CA TYR A 529 32.20 -9.74 -16.83
C TYR A 529 32.18 -8.57 -17.79
N ALA A 530 31.14 -8.46 -18.62
CA ALA A 530 30.99 -7.34 -19.54
C ALA A 530 30.79 -6.02 -18.78
N LEU A 531 29.95 -6.00 -17.73
CA LEU A 531 29.79 -4.85 -16.83
C LEU A 531 31.11 -4.47 -16.14
N ALA A 532 31.92 -5.46 -15.81
CA ALA A 532 33.25 -5.24 -15.25
C ALA A 532 34.31 -4.79 -16.29
N GLY A 533 33.95 -4.62 -17.57
CA GLY A 533 34.87 -4.26 -18.65
C GLY A 533 35.83 -5.39 -19.07
N LEU A 534 35.52 -6.63 -18.71
CA LEU A 534 36.36 -7.80 -18.92
C LEU A 534 35.96 -8.56 -20.18
N SER A 535 36.83 -8.54 -21.19
CA SER A 535 36.59 -9.22 -22.47
C SER A 535 37.73 -10.16 -22.88
N SER A 536 38.85 -10.20 -22.14
CA SER A 536 40.01 -11.03 -22.45
C SER A 536 40.11 -12.23 -21.52
N GLN A 537 40.28 -13.43 -22.08
CA GLN A 537 40.55 -14.66 -21.33
C GLN A 537 41.73 -14.52 -20.35
N LYS A 538 42.75 -13.73 -20.69
CA LYS A 538 43.89 -13.48 -19.79
C LYS A 538 43.48 -12.65 -18.57
N GLN A 539 42.67 -11.61 -18.76
CA GLN A 539 42.17 -10.75 -17.68
C GLN A 539 41.16 -11.52 -16.81
N ILE A 540 40.22 -12.23 -17.44
CA ILE A 540 39.23 -13.08 -16.77
C ILE A 540 39.95 -14.15 -15.93
N LYS A 541 40.94 -14.85 -16.49
CA LYS A 541 41.71 -15.86 -15.75
C LYS A 541 42.52 -15.25 -14.60
N ALA A 542 43.01 -14.02 -14.75
CA ALA A 542 43.73 -13.33 -13.68
C ALA A 542 42.79 -12.99 -12.51
N ILE A 543 41.63 -12.40 -12.81
CA ILE A 543 40.62 -12.02 -11.82
C ILE A 543 39.99 -13.25 -11.18
N ARG A 544 39.66 -14.27 -11.97
CA ARG A 544 39.09 -15.54 -11.49
C ARG A 544 40.01 -16.25 -10.51
N ARG A 545 41.34 -16.21 -10.72
CA ARG A 545 42.29 -16.74 -9.72
C ARG A 545 42.21 -16.02 -8.38
N HIS A 546 41.89 -14.72 -8.36
CA HIS A 546 41.70 -13.99 -7.11
C HIS A 546 40.31 -14.24 -6.53
N ALA A 547 39.27 -14.20 -7.37
CA ALA A 547 37.88 -14.46 -6.99
C ALA A 547 37.70 -15.87 -6.40
N ASP A 548 38.14 -16.92 -7.10
CA ASP A 548 38.04 -18.32 -6.66
C ASP A 548 38.83 -18.56 -5.35
N ARG A 549 40.01 -17.94 -5.24
CA ARG A 549 40.86 -18.05 -4.03
C ARG A 549 40.20 -17.41 -2.81
N LEU A 550 39.43 -16.35 -3.01
CA LEU A 550 38.82 -15.55 -1.95
C LEU A 550 37.31 -15.83 -1.75
N GLY A 551 36.73 -16.68 -2.61
CA GLY A 551 35.29 -16.94 -2.65
C GLY A 551 34.45 -15.70 -2.93
N LEU A 552 34.95 -14.79 -3.77
CA LEU A 552 34.32 -13.50 -4.06
C LEU A 552 33.55 -13.51 -5.39
N PRO A 553 32.44 -12.76 -5.51
CA PRO A 553 31.90 -12.36 -6.81
C PRO A 553 32.97 -11.68 -7.66
N ILE A 554 32.95 -11.92 -8.97
CA ILE A 554 33.99 -11.44 -9.87
C ILE A 554 33.88 -9.93 -10.08
N SER A 555 32.67 -9.38 -10.03
CA SER A 555 32.40 -7.95 -10.00
C SER A 555 33.17 -7.24 -8.87
N ILE A 556 33.13 -7.78 -7.65
CA ILE A 556 33.85 -7.25 -6.48
C ILE A 556 35.37 -7.39 -6.69
N ALA A 557 35.84 -8.56 -7.13
CA ALA A 557 37.27 -8.76 -7.39
C ALA A 557 37.80 -7.81 -8.49
N ALA A 558 37.00 -7.55 -9.52
CA ALA A 558 37.33 -6.62 -10.58
C ALA A 558 37.31 -5.17 -10.08
N ALA A 559 36.33 -4.79 -9.25
CA ALA A 559 36.26 -3.48 -8.62
C ALA A 559 37.47 -3.22 -7.71
N MET A 560 37.88 -4.21 -6.91
CA MET A 560 39.08 -4.14 -6.08
C MET A 560 40.37 -3.98 -6.89
N MET A 561 40.49 -4.67 -8.03
CA MET A 561 41.63 -4.47 -8.93
C MET A 561 41.71 -3.06 -9.49
N ARG A 562 40.56 -2.41 -9.67
CA ARG A 562 40.48 -1.03 -10.18
C ARG A 562 40.68 0.02 -9.09
N SER A 563 40.27 -0.26 -7.85
CA SER A 563 40.29 0.72 -6.77
C SER A 563 41.72 1.05 -6.30
N ARG A 564 42.50 0.03 -5.90
CA ARG A 564 43.88 0.22 -5.41
C ARG A 564 44.70 -1.07 -5.42
N ALA A 565 46.02 -0.92 -5.51
CA ALA A 565 46.96 -2.03 -5.64
C ALA A 565 46.96 -3.02 -4.46
N ASN A 566 46.64 -2.55 -3.24
CA ASN A 566 46.61 -3.35 -2.01
C ASN A 566 45.19 -3.80 -1.60
N ALA A 567 44.15 -3.59 -2.42
CA ALA A 567 42.76 -3.86 -2.02
C ALA A 567 42.55 -5.30 -1.55
N PHE A 568 43.22 -6.28 -2.18
CA PHE A 568 43.15 -7.68 -1.79
C PHE A 568 43.78 -7.97 -0.43
N ASP A 569 44.89 -7.31 -0.09
CA ASP A 569 45.51 -7.45 1.22
C ASP A 569 44.61 -6.85 2.31
N VAL A 570 43.96 -5.72 2.02
CA VAL A 570 42.97 -5.10 2.92
C VAL A 570 41.78 -6.02 3.15
N TYR A 571 41.22 -6.57 2.07
CA TYR A 571 40.10 -7.52 2.14
C TYR A 571 40.41 -8.74 3.01
N GLU A 572 41.58 -9.36 2.83
CA GLU A 572 41.98 -10.52 3.63
C GLU A 572 42.14 -10.21 5.12
N ASN A 573 42.59 -9.00 5.45
CA ASN A 573 42.68 -8.55 6.84
C ASN A 573 41.28 -8.29 7.42
N LEU A 574 40.41 -7.60 6.68
CA LEU A 574 39.02 -7.36 7.08
C LEU A 574 38.24 -8.66 7.30
N LEU A 575 38.42 -9.68 6.45
CA LEU A 575 37.81 -11.00 6.65
C LEU A 575 38.17 -11.63 7.99
N LYS A 576 39.41 -11.48 8.46
CA LYS A 576 39.85 -12.02 9.75
C LYS A 576 39.27 -11.20 10.90
N GLU A 577 39.22 -9.89 10.75
CA GLU A 577 38.76 -8.98 11.78
C GLU A 577 37.24 -9.06 11.99
N LEU A 578 36.46 -9.17 10.91
CA LEU A 578 35.00 -9.30 10.96
C LEU A 578 34.51 -10.54 11.73
N VAL A 579 35.28 -11.63 11.75
CA VAL A 579 34.97 -12.83 12.56
C VAL A 579 34.97 -12.50 14.05
N ASN A 580 35.90 -11.64 14.50
CA ASN A 580 35.96 -11.22 15.90
C ASN A 580 34.74 -10.38 16.31
N HIS A 581 33.95 -9.92 15.34
CA HIS A 581 32.72 -9.15 15.52
C HIS A 581 31.45 -9.97 15.19
N GLY A 582 31.56 -11.29 15.08
CA GLY A 582 30.41 -12.18 14.90
C GLY A 582 29.81 -12.18 13.48
N VAL A 583 30.53 -11.62 12.50
CA VAL A 583 30.08 -11.63 11.09
C VAL A 583 30.63 -12.88 10.41
N GLU A 584 29.73 -13.80 10.08
CA GLU A 584 30.06 -15.08 9.46
C GLU A 584 29.41 -15.24 8.07
N GLY A 585 29.64 -16.38 7.42
CA GLY A 585 28.99 -16.73 6.16
C GLY A 585 29.34 -15.81 4.98
N ASP A 586 28.36 -15.66 4.08
CA ASP A 586 28.53 -14.96 2.81
C ASP A 586 28.53 -13.44 2.97
N ALA A 587 27.74 -12.91 3.91
CA ALA A 587 27.70 -11.47 4.22
C ALA A 587 29.07 -10.91 4.62
N ARG A 588 29.89 -11.70 5.32
CA ARG A 588 31.27 -11.32 5.66
C ARG A 588 32.10 -10.96 4.43
N ARG A 589 31.94 -11.70 3.32
CA ARG A 589 32.67 -11.46 2.08
C ARG A 589 32.17 -10.19 1.38
N SER A 590 30.87 -9.97 1.37
CA SER A 590 30.27 -8.75 0.82
C SER A 590 30.71 -7.52 1.59
N ILE A 591 30.63 -7.54 2.93
CA ILE A 591 31.04 -6.45 3.82
C ILE A 591 32.53 -6.13 3.64
N ALA A 592 33.39 -7.16 3.72
CA ALA A 592 34.82 -6.97 3.51
C ALA A 592 35.12 -6.43 2.10
N GLY A 593 34.37 -6.87 1.08
CA GLY A 593 34.49 -6.38 -0.30
C GLY A 593 34.18 -4.89 -0.42
N VAL A 594 33.02 -4.46 0.07
CA VAL A 594 32.60 -3.05 0.08
C VAL A 594 33.63 -2.18 0.79
N LEU A 595 34.01 -2.56 2.01
CA LEU A 595 34.98 -1.83 2.83
C LEU A 595 36.38 -1.78 2.20
N ALA A 596 36.82 -2.87 1.56
CA ALA A 596 38.12 -2.92 0.88
C ALA A 596 38.16 -2.07 -0.39
N ILE A 597 37.02 -1.82 -1.02
CA ILE A 597 36.91 -0.93 -2.18
C ILE A 597 36.92 0.54 -1.74
N SER A 598 36.23 0.87 -0.66
CA SER A 598 35.91 2.26 -0.30
C SER A 598 36.87 2.94 0.66
N LEU A 599 37.53 2.21 1.58
CA LEU A 599 38.21 2.82 2.72
C LEU A 599 39.57 2.20 3.05
N GLU A 600 40.49 2.97 3.62
CA GLU A 600 41.71 2.46 4.24
C GLU A 600 41.39 1.53 5.43
N PRO A 601 42.13 0.42 5.65
CA PRO A 601 41.77 -0.62 6.61
C PRO A 601 41.42 -0.10 8.01
N ALA A 602 42.28 0.80 8.53
CA ALA A 602 42.12 1.36 9.87
C ALA A 602 40.88 2.25 10.02
N GLN A 603 40.42 2.86 8.92
CA GLN A 603 39.19 3.64 8.91
C GLN A 603 37.97 2.76 8.62
N ALA A 604 38.13 1.75 7.76
CA ALA A 604 37.08 0.85 7.33
C ALA A 604 36.41 0.14 8.51
N MET A 605 37.19 -0.55 9.35
CA MET A 605 36.64 -1.28 10.49
C MET A 605 36.03 -0.34 11.53
N ARG A 606 36.72 0.76 11.85
CA ARG A 606 36.22 1.74 12.82
C ARG A 606 34.88 2.34 12.38
N ARG A 607 34.80 2.81 11.12
CA ARG A 607 33.57 3.42 10.58
C ARG A 607 32.45 2.41 10.42
N TRP A 608 32.77 1.16 10.09
CA TRP A 608 31.79 0.07 10.05
C TRP A 608 31.23 -0.25 11.43
N LEU A 609 32.06 -0.34 12.47
CA LEU A 609 31.60 -0.54 13.84
C LEU A 609 30.75 0.65 14.32
N GLU A 610 31.13 1.88 13.99
CA GLU A 610 30.34 3.08 14.28
C GLU A 610 28.98 3.04 13.58
N ALA A 611 28.92 2.62 12.31
CA ALA A 611 27.67 2.53 11.55
C ALA A 611 26.78 1.40 12.07
N ARG A 612 27.38 0.26 12.36
CA ARG A 612 26.70 -0.91 12.93
C ARG A 612 26.08 -0.57 14.29
N ALA A 613 26.81 0.12 15.15
CA ALA A 613 26.30 0.58 16.45
C ALA A 613 25.13 1.55 16.26
N ALA A 614 25.27 2.55 15.39
CA ALA A 614 24.21 3.54 15.14
C ALA A 614 22.92 2.92 14.55
N LEU A 615 23.05 1.89 13.70
CA LEU A 615 21.88 1.14 13.21
C LEU A 615 21.29 0.24 14.30
N ALA A 616 22.12 -0.39 15.13
CA ALA A 616 21.64 -1.20 16.26
C ALA A 616 20.89 -0.36 17.31
N ASP A 617 21.31 0.89 17.52
CA ASP A 617 20.61 1.86 18.36
C ASP A 617 19.19 2.16 17.84
N LEU A 618 18.95 2.04 16.52
CA LEU A 618 17.63 2.09 15.89
C LEU A 618 16.87 0.74 15.93
N GLY A 619 17.39 -0.27 16.62
CA GLY A 619 16.82 -1.62 16.66
C GLY A 619 17.16 -2.49 15.44
N LEU A 620 17.92 -1.98 14.48
CA LEU A 620 18.28 -2.72 13.26
C LEU A 620 19.46 -3.64 13.53
N ASN A 621 19.21 -4.94 13.47
CA ASN A 621 20.20 -5.96 13.78
C ASN A 621 20.25 -7.05 12.70
N GLY A 622 21.25 -7.92 12.82
CA GLY A 622 21.42 -9.07 11.93
C GLY A 622 22.12 -8.74 10.62
N THR A 623 22.06 -9.69 9.68
CA THR A 623 22.88 -9.68 8.47
C THR A 623 22.60 -8.49 7.56
N TYR A 624 21.34 -8.06 7.46
CA TYR A 624 20.98 -6.89 6.69
C TYR A 624 21.62 -5.62 7.25
N ALA A 625 21.50 -5.38 8.57
CA ALA A 625 22.10 -4.22 9.24
C ALA A 625 23.63 -4.22 9.12
N ASP A 626 24.28 -5.39 9.19
CA ASP A 626 25.73 -5.52 9.02
C ASP A 626 26.19 -5.12 7.61
N ILE A 627 25.40 -5.45 6.58
CA ILE A 627 25.65 -5.05 5.19
C ILE A 627 25.37 -3.56 5.00
N ALA A 628 24.24 -3.05 5.51
CA ALA A 628 23.91 -1.63 5.47
C ALA A 628 24.99 -0.77 6.15
N ALA A 629 25.54 -1.23 7.28
CA ALA A 629 26.65 -0.60 7.96
C ALA A 629 27.92 -0.50 7.10
N ALA A 630 28.15 -1.41 6.13
CA ALA A 630 29.28 -1.30 5.20
C ALA A 630 29.10 -0.15 4.19
N PHE A 631 27.87 0.10 3.77
CA PHE A 631 27.52 1.27 2.97
C PHE A 631 27.59 2.55 3.81
N GLY A 632 27.03 2.56 5.02
CA GLY A 632 27.12 3.68 5.96
C GLY A 632 28.55 4.02 6.39
N ALA A 633 29.43 3.02 6.47
CA ALA A 633 30.86 3.25 6.68
C ALA A 633 31.47 4.05 5.53
N SER A 634 31.00 3.82 4.31
CA SER A 634 31.49 4.44 3.08
C SER A 634 30.80 5.77 2.75
N ASP A 635 29.70 6.10 3.43
CA ASP A 635 28.92 7.32 3.24
C ASP A 635 29.78 8.57 3.55
N PRO A 636 29.86 9.58 2.66
CA PRO A 636 30.66 10.78 2.90
C PRO A 636 30.18 11.61 4.10
N ARG A 637 28.89 11.54 4.46
CA ARG A 637 28.29 12.25 5.61
C ARG A 637 28.69 11.60 6.94
N GLY A 638 29.02 10.31 6.91
CA GLY A 638 29.50 9.55 8.07
C GLY A 638 28.46 8.58 8.64
N PRO A 639 28.90 7.66 9.51
CA PRO A 639 28.08 6.55 10.02
C PRO A 639 26.76 6.96 10.69
N ARG A 640 26.78 8.02 11.50
CA ARG A 640 25.58 8.49 12.22
C ARG A 640 24.61 9.25 11.34
N ALA A 641 25.12 10.06 10.41
CA ALA A 641 24.26 10.71 9.42
C ALA A 641 23.60 9.70 8.47
N PHE A 642 24.29 8.60 8.16
CA PHE A 642 23.70 7.47 7.45
C PHE A 642 22.57 6.80 8.27
N ALA A 643 22.80 6.52 9.55
CA ALA A 643 21.76 5.95 10.42
C ALA A 643 20.58 6.92 10.60
N LEU A 644 20.84 8.22 10.74
CA LEU A 644 19.80 9.26 10.79
C LEU A 644 18.97 9.33 9.51
N ALA A 645 19.57 9.12 8.34
CA ALA A 645 18.82 9.04 7.09
C ALA A 645 18.04 7.73 6.93
N TYR A 646 18.34 6.72 7.75
CA TYR A 646 17.62 5.46 7.80
C TYR A 646 16.42 5.55 8.76
N ALA A 647 16.58 6.25 9.88
CA ALA A 647 15.52 6.59 10.84
C ALA A 647 14.48 7.51 10.20
#